data_AF-A0A348NW30-F1
#
_entry.id   AF-A0A348NW30-F1
#
_cell.length_a   1.000
_cell.length_b   1.000
_cell.length_c   1.000
_cell.angle_alpha   90.00
_cell.angle_beta   90.00
_cell.angle_gamma   90.00
#
_symmetry.space_group_name_H-M   'P 1'
#
loop_
_entity.id
_entity.type
_entity.pdbx_description
1 polymer ?
#
loop_
_entity_poly.entity_id
_entity_poly.type
_entity_poly.pdbx_seq_one_letter_code
_entity_poly.pdbx_strand_id
1 'polypeptide(L)'
;MNTLTIDSLELKGKKVLVRCDFNVPQDKELKIRDDKRIVDALPTIKKIIKEGGKLILMSHLGRPDGKVVPEMSLKPIAERLSELIKKHVTLAPDCIGDEVKTIVDNMKDGEVVLLENLRFHPEEEAGDEEFAAKLAELGEVYISDAFGVCHRAHASVAIIAKYFDKVASGYLLKNEIEFIGGAMKEPKKPLATILAGNKISSKIDVIMKLIDISDKIFIGGGIANTMLLAKGVEVGKSLVEADKVDVAKEILKKAEKKGTKILLPLDMLCGKEFKNETELKYCDTDKQEKDWIAMGIGPKTVQNYKDELSDCKTVIWNGPMSVFEFENFAKETFQIAQIIADYTQKNGLISIIGGGDTAAAVKIAGLDDKYSHVSTGGGAAMEYMEGKKLPGISCLTQKGFNPKRNFLIAGNWKLNKSPRESVKFAKELKKSLFNDDDVEIMVAPVFNSIIPVYNELKKTHIDIGSQDVFWESSGAFTGEVSAKMQKLSGVKYCIIGHSERRQHFGETDETVNKKIKAVMKEGLIPVICVGEKLEQREAGIENDVVKAQIEKALKNIEMNEYFNIVIAYEPVWAIGTGKNATPAQAEEMHCFIRSILGKLYGDKCAASTRILYGGSLNVQNAKELLSQKSIDGGLIGGASLKKEDFVKIAETARDIKK
;
A
#
# COMPACT_ATOMS: atom_id res chain seq x y z
N MET A 1 -2.27 0.13 1.95
CA MET A 1 -0.93 -0.52 1.95
C MET A 1 -0.48 -0.62 3.39
N ASN A 2 0.34 -1.61 3.76
CA ASN A 2 0.89 -1.70 5.11
C ASN A 2 2.31 -1.13 5.04
N THR A 3 2.49 0.17 5.17
CA THR A 3 3.79 0.86 5.07
C THR A 3 4.32 1.28 6.44
N LEU A 4 5.65 1.39 6.57
CA LEU A 4 6.28 2.02 7.73
C LEU A 4 5.74 3.44 7.86
N THR A 5 5.43 3.79 9.09
CA THR A 5 5.00 5.14 9.47
C THR A 5 6.06 5.73 10.37
N ILE A 6 6.05 7.05 10.55
CA ILE A 6 6.95 7.73 11.48
C ILE A 6 6.94 7.08 12.89
N ASP A 7 5.81 6.50 13.32
CA ASP A 7 5.71 5.75 14.59
C ASP A 7 6.58 4.48 14.66
N SER A 8 7.15 4.03 13.55
CA SER A 8 7.95 2.81 13.44
C SER A 8 9.46 3.09 13.42
N LEU A 9 9.88 4.34 13.67
CA LEU A 9 11.26 4.80 13.54
C LEU A 9 11.81 5.31 14.89
N GLU A 10 13.12 5.14 15.09
CA GLU A 10 13.85 5.79 16.19
C GLU A 10 14.35 7.15 15.71
N LEU A 11 13.91 8.22 16.37
CA LEU A 11 14.17 9.60 15.92
C LEU A 11 15.18 10.35 16.81
N LYS A 12 15.37 9.91 18.06
CA LYS A 12 16.16 10.64 19.05
C LYS A 12 17.62 10.75 18.63
N GLY A 13 18.16 11.96 18.58
CA GLY A 13 19.55 12.25 18.19
C GLY A 13 19.86 12.05 16.71
N LYS A 14 18.89 11.60 15.90
CA LYS A 14 19.06 11.30 14.47
C LYS A 14 18.84 12.54 13.62
N LYS A 15 19.56 12.62 12.49
CA LYS A 15 19.25 13.56 11.40
C LYS A 15 18.04 13.05 10.63
N VAL A 16 16.88 13.69 10.81
CA VAL A 16 15.60 13.25 10.21
C VAL A 16 15.27 14.17 9.04
N LEU A 17 15.45 13.67 7.82
CA LEU A 17 15.13 14.35 6.58
C LEU A 17 13.66 14.10 6.22
N VAL A 18 12.88 15.17 6.06
CA VAL A 18 11.44 15.10 5.81
C VAL A 18 11.07 15.87 4.55
N ARG A 19 10.47 15.16 3.58
CA ARG A 19 9.87 15.78 2.40
C ARG A 19 8.46 16.26 2.75
N CYS A 20 8.26 17.58 2.78
CA CYS A 20 6.95 18.21 2.97
C CYS A 20 6.43 18.83 1.67
N ASP A 21 5.14 19.15 1.62
CA ASP A 21 4.53 19.94 0.55
C ASP A 21 4.21 21.36 1.06
N PHE A 22 5.21 22.25 1.11
CA PHE A 22 5.02 23.66 1.48
C PHE A 22 4.78 24.58 0.28
N ASN A 23 4.29 24.03 -0.84
CA ASN A 23 3.90 24.85 -1.98
C ASN A 23 2.57 25.56 -1.67
N VAL A 24 2.66 26.71 -1.00
CA VAL A 24 1.54 27.53 -0.54
C VAL A 24 1.34 28.75 -1.43
N PRO A 25 0.09 29.23 -1.63
CA PRO A 25 -0.15 30.43 -2.41
C PRO A 25 0.33 31.68 -1.65
N GLN A 26 0.99 32.57 -2.38
CA GLN A 26 1.43 33.88 -1.89
C GLN A 26 0.73 35.02 -2.63
N ASP A 27 0.64 36.18 -1.98
CA ASP A 27 0.22 37.43 -2.63
C ASP A 27 1.40 38.11 -3.35
N LYS A 28 1.14 39.29 -3.92
CA LYS A 28 2.16 40.08 -4.63
C LYS A 28 3.30 40.58 -3.71
N GLU A 29 3.09 40.58 -2.40
CA GLU A 29 4.07 40.95 -1.38
C GLU A 29 4.77 39.72 -0.79
N LEU A 30 4.59 38.54 -1.40
CA LEU A 30 5.13 37.24 -0.97
C LEU A 30 4.60 36.74 0.38
N LYS A 31 3.50 37.33 0.89
CA LYS A 31 2.86 36.87 2.12
C LYS A 31 2.01 35.64 1.83
N ILE A 32 2.06 34.66 2.74
CA ILE A 32 1.30 33.42 2.64
C ILE A 32 -0.20 33.73 2.77
N ARG A 33 -0.99 33.39 1.75
CA ARG A 33 -2.45 33.57 1.74
C ARG A 33 -3.18 32.40 2.40
N ASP A 34 -2.58 31.22 2.35
CA ASP A 34 -3.12 29.98 2.90
C ASP A 34 -2.00 29.09 3.41
N ASP A 35 -1.92 28.89 4.73
CA ASP A 35 -0.89 28.08 5.37
C ASP A 35 -1.33 26.64 5.64
N LYS A 36 -2.49 26.20 5.12
CA LYS A 36 -3.04 24.86 5.39
C LYS A 36 -2.02 23.73 5.19
N ARG A 37 -1.24 23.76 4.11
CA ARG A 37 -0.24 22.72 3.85
C ARG A 37 0.91 22.70 4.86
N ILE A 38 1.24 23.86 5.44
CA ILE A 38 2.22 23.96 6.53
C ILE A 38 1.60 23.37 7.80
N VAL A 39 0.36 23.75 8.10
CA VAL A 39 -0.39 23.27 9.28
C VAL A 39 -0.58 21.75 9.25
N ASP A 40 -0.93 21.18 8.10
CA ASP A 40 -1.17 19.74 7.92
C ASP A 40 0.11 18.90 8.14
N ALA A 41 1.31 19.48 7.96
CA ALA A 41 2.59 18.81 8.23
C ALA A 41 3.04 18.92 9.71
N LEU A 42 2.42 19.81 10.51
CA LEU A 42 2.81 20.05 11.90
C LEU A 42 2.78 18.80 12.79
N PRO A 43 1.83 17.85 12.66
CA PRO A 43 1.84 16.63 13.47
C PRO A 43 3.16 15.85 13.34
N THR A 44 3.66 15.69 12.11
CA THR A 44 4.92 14.98 11.82
C THR A 44 6.10 15.76 12.39
N ILE A 45 6.15 17.07 12.14
CA ILE A 45 7.19 17.99 12.63
C ILE A 45 7.27 17.96 14.16
N LYS A 46 6.14 18.14 14.84
CA LYS A 46 6.06 18.18 16.30
C LYS A 46 6.47 16.86 16.94
N LYS A 47 6.16 15.71 16.31
CA LYS A 47 6.63 14.40 16.78
C LYS A 47 8.16 14.32 16.78
N ILE A 48 8.80 14.68 15.67
CA ILE A 48 10.26 14.60 15.53
C ILE A 48 10.95 15.49 16.57
N ILE A 49 10.49 16.74 16.71
CA ILE A 49 11.03 17.69 17.69
C ILE A 49 10.86 17.15 19.12
N LYS A 50 9.66 16.62 19.45
CA LYS A 50 9.36 16.09 20.78
C LYS A 50 10.24 14.89 21.14
N GLU A 51 10.59 14.05 20.17
CA GLU A 51 11.45 12.87 20.38
C GLU A 51 12.94 13.20 20.32
N GLY A 52 13.31 14.46 20.06
CA GLY A 52 14.71 14.91 20.04
C GLY A 52 15.44 14.61 18.73
N GLY A 53 14.73 14.45 17.62
CA GLY A 53 15.35 14.36 16.29
C GLY A 53 15.84 15.72 15.79
N LYS A 54 16.92 15.72 15.01
CA LYS A 54 17.45 16.90 14.31
C LYS A 54 16.69 17.01 12.98
N LEU A 55 15.72 17.91 12.93
CA LEU A 55 14.72 17.95 11.85
C LEU A 55 15.22 18.76 10.65
N ILE A 56 15.37 18.11 9.51
CA ILE A 56 15.71 18.74 8.23
C ILE A 56 14.49 18.66 7.31
N LEU A 57 13.89 19.80 7.02
CA LEU A 57 12.73 19.92 6.15
C LEU A 57 13.17 20.26 4.74
N MET A 58 12.55 19.63 3.75
CA MET A 58 12.74 19.99 2.35
C MET A 58 11.40 20.12 1.62
N SER A 59 11.29 21.17 0.81
CA SER A 59 10.07 21.45 0.07
C SER A 59 10.37 22.05 -1.31
N HIS A 60 9.33 22.15 -2.13
CA HIS A 60 9.33 23.00 -3.32
C HIS A 60 8.36 24.18 -3.10
N LEU A 61 8.54 25.24 -3.88
CA LEU A 61 7.60 26.35 -3.99
C LEU A 61 7.52 26.82 -5.44
N GLY A 62 6.31 26.88 -6.01
CA GLY A 62 6.11 27.31 -7.39
C GLY A 62 6.82 26.44 -8.43
N ARG A 63 7.17 27.07 -9.56
CA ARG A 63 7.87 26.48 -10.71
C ARG A 63 8.95 27.45 -11.18
N PRO A 64 10.14 27.42 -10.57
CA PRO A 64 11.24 28.30 -10.92
C PRO A 64 12.10 27.77 -12.08
N ASP A 65 11.72 26.64 -12.71
CA ASP A 65 12.36 26.05 -13.89
C ASP A 65 13.88 25.84 -13.74
N GLY A 66 14.32 25.33 -12.58
CA GLY A 66 15.73 25.03 -12.31
C GLY A 66 16.61 26.27 -12.15
N LYS A 67 16.05 27.41 -11.74
CA LYS A 67 16.78 28.66 -11.51
C LYS A 67 16.45 29.22 -10.13
N VAL A 68 17.40 29.93 -9.54
CA VAL A 68 17.13 30.69 -8.30
C VAL A 68 16.24 31.88 -8.63
N VAL A 69 15.03 31.88 -8.05
CA VAL A 69 14.03 32.95 -8.18
C VAL A 69 13.71 33.45 -6.77
N PRO A 70 14.17 34.65 -6.36
CA PRO A 70 14.02 35.15 -4.98
C PRO A 70 12.58 35.12 -4.45
N GLU A 71 11.60 35.39 -5.31
CA GLU A 71 10.17 35.37 -5.02
C GLU A 71 9.66 33.96 -4.67
N MET A 72 10.38 32.91 -5.07
CA MET A 72 10.06 31.51 -4.78
C MET A 72 11.01 30.89 -3.74
N SER A 73 11.70 31.71 -2.95
CA SER A 73 12.44 31.25 -1.77
C SER A 73 11.49 30.73 -0.68
N LEU A 74 11.94 29.74 0.09
CA LEU A 74 11.22 29.19 1.24
C LEU A 74 11.34 30.03 2.52
N LYS A 75 11.97 31.22 2.46
CA LYS A 75 12.09 32.12 3.61
C LYS A 75 10.77 32.46 4.30
N PRO A 76 9.68 32.85 3.61
CA PRO A 76 8.41 33.14 4.27
C PRO A 76 7.81 31.91 4.97
N ILE A 77 8.12 30.71 4.47
CA ILE A 77 7.69 29.43 5.05
C ILE A 77 8.49 29.15 6.34
N ALA A 78 9.80 29.41 6.37
CA ALA A 78 10.62 29.28 7.57
C ALA A 78 10.13 30.19 8.70
N GLU A 79 9.78 31.45 8.38
CA GLU A 79 9.22 32.42 9.32
C GLU A 79 7.88 31.92 9.89
N ARG A 80 6.97 31.51 9.00
CA ARG A 80 5.65 30.98 9.41
C ARG A 80 5.75 29.70 10.23
N LEU A 81 6.64 28.77 9.84
CA LEU A 81 6.91 27.56 10.62
C LEU A 81 7.41 27.92 12.02
N SER A 82 8.32 28.89 12.12
CA SER A 82 8.88 29.32 13.40
C SER A 82 7.81 29.81 14.37
N GLU A 83 6.83 30.58 13.87
CA GLU A 83 5.66 31.02 14.65
C GLU A 83 4.81 29.83 15.12
N LEU A 84 4.49 28.90 14.21
CA LEU A 84 3.59 27.78 14.46
C LEU A 84 4.16 26.75 15.44
N ILE A 85 5.47 26.50 15.38
CA ILE A 85 6.16 25.56 16.28
C ILE A 85 6.74 26.24 17.52
N LYS A 86 6.71 27.58 17.58
CA LYS A 86 7.29 28.41 18.65
C LYS A 86 8.78 28.11 18.89
N LYS A 87 9.52 27.89 17.80
CA LYS A 87 10.96 27.58 17.80
C LYS A 87 11.59 28.17 16.55
N HIS A 88 12.84 28.61 16.64
CA HIS A 88 13.59 29.09 15.48
C HIS A 88 13.75 27.99 14.43
N VAL A 89 13.42 28.31 13.17
CA VAL A 89 13.70 27.49 11.99
C VAL A 89 14.80 28.17 11.18
N THR A 90 15.94 27.50 11.05
CA THR A 90 17.05 27.99 10.24
C THR A 90 16.78 27.70 8.77
N LEU A 91 16.71 28.71 7.91
CA LEU A 91 16.73 28.52 6.46
C LEU A 91 18.19 28.32 6.01
N ALA A 92 18.47 27.19 5.36
CA ALA A 92 19.77 26.96 4.73
C ALA A 92 19.90 27.78 3.43
N PRO A 93 21.12 28.20 3.04
CA PRO A 93 21.32 29.03 1.83
C PRO A 93 21.03 28.29 0.52
N ASP A 94 21.00 26.95 0.57
CA ASP A 94 20.68 26.06 -0.54
C ASP A 94 20.09 24.73 0.03
N CYS A 95 19.77 23.75 -0.81
CA CYS A 95 19.40 22.39 -0.41
C CYS A 95 20.56 21.38 -0.45
N ILE A 96 21.69 21.73 -1.05
CA ILE A 96 22.90 20.91 -1.13
C ILE A 96 24.17 21.77 -0.97
N GLY A 97 25.33 21.14 -0.78
CA GLY A 97 26.63 21.82 -0.72
C GLY A 97 27.24 21.87 0.69
N ASP A 98 28.51 22.30 0.75
CA ASP A 98 29.34 22.21 1.97
C ASP A 98 28.81 23.08 3.12
N GLU A 99 28.26 24.26 2.82
CA GLU A 99 27.67 25.14 3.82
C GLU A 99 26.40 24.51 4.42
N VAL A 100 25.53 23.93 3.58
CA VAL A 100 24.32 23.21 4.03
C VAL A 100 24.70 22.03 4.92
N LYS A 101 25.70 21.25 4.52
CA LYS A 101 26.22 20.12 5.29
C LYS A 101 26.76 20.56 6.65
N THR A 102 27.52 21.66 6.67
CA THR A 102 28.05 22.25 7.91
C THR A 102 26.93 22.71 8.85
N ILE A 103 25.87 23.33 8.33
CA ILE A 103 24.70 23.72 9.12
C ILE A 103 24.03 22.48 9.73
N VAL A 104 23.82 21.44 8.92
CA VAL A 104 23.14 20.20 9.33
C VAL A 104 23.96 19.40 10.35
N ASP A 105 25.28 19.30 10.18
CA ASP A 105 26.15 18.53 11.08
C ASP A 105 26.29 19.19 12.46
N ASN A 106 26.16 20.51 12.54
CA ASN A 106 26.19 21.27 13.78
C ASN A 106 24.84 21.35 14.51
N MET A 107 23.77 20.75 13.95
CA MET A 107 22.45 20.75 14.58
C MET A 107 22.46 20.04 15.94
N LYS A 108 21.77 20.66 16.91
CA LYS A 108 21.44 20.05 18.21
C LYS A 108 20.08 19.37 18.16
N ASP A 109 19.87 18.45 19.10
CA ASP A 109 18.62 17.69 19.18
C ASP A 109 17.39 18.60 19.26
N GLY A 110 16.40 18.30 18.42
CA GLY A 110 15.17 19.06 18.29
C GLY A 110 15.29 20.37 17.48
N GLU A 111 16.49 20.79 17.04
CA GLU A 111 16.62 21.94 16.13
C GLU A 111 16.01 21.62 14.76
N VAL A 112 15.63 22.69 14.05
CA VAL A 112 14.90 22.61 12.78
C VAL A 112 15.64 23.42 11.73
N VAL A 113 15.99 22.77 10.63
CA VAL A 113 16.52 23.39 9.42
C VAL A 113 15.51 23.21 8.29
N LEU A 114 15.23 24.26 7.54
CA LEU A 114 14.52 24.21 6.27
C LEU A 114 15.55 24.42 5.15
N LEU A 115 15.65 23.44 4.25
CA LEU A 115 16.44 23.58 3.02
C LEU A 115 15.75 24.57 2.08
N GLU A 116 16.53 25.22 1.22
CA GLU A 116 15.97 26.09 0.18
C GLU A 116 15.19 25.30 -0.89
N ASN A 117 14.44 26.00 -1.73
CA ASN A 117 13.54 25.43 -2.73
C ASN A 117 14.21 24.40 -3.64
N LEU A 118 13.80 23.14 -3.51
CA LEU A 118 14.35 22.01 -4.27
C LEU A 118 14.31 22.22 -5.79
N ARG A 119 13.32 22.96 -6.30
CA ARG A 119 13.17 23.22 -7.74
C ARG A 119 14.10 24.31 -8.29
N PHE A 120 14.91 24.96 -7.47
CA PHE A 120 16.02 25.78 -7.97
C PHE A 120 17.09 24.93 -8.66
N HIS A 121 17.08 23.62 -8.44
CA HIS A 121 17.93 22.64 -9.11
C HIS A 121 17.09 21.87 -10.15
N PRO A 122 17.39 21.94 -11.46
CA PRO A 122 16.66 21.19 -12.49
C PRO A 122 16.70 19.67 -12.27
N GLU A 123 17.72 19.18 -11.58
CA GLU A 123 17.95 17.80 -11.17
C GLU A 123 16.79 17.22 -10.34
N GLU A 124 16.07 18.05 -9.56
CA GLU A 124 14.93 17.63 -8.76
C GLU A 124 13.81 17.05 -9.63
N GLU A 125 13.41 17.77 -10.69
CA GLU A 125 12.31 17.34 -11.56
C GLU A 125 12.74 16.26 -12.55
N ALA A 126 14.04 16.22 -12.89
CA ALA A 126 14.64 15.17 -13.70
C ALA A 126 14.70 13.82 -12.97
N GLY A 127 14.57 13.80 -11.64
CA GLY A 127 14.75 12.58 -10.85
C GLY A 127 16.20 12.12 -10.84
N ASP A 128 17.15 13.06 -10.82
CA ASP A 128 18.57 12.78 -10.89
C ASP A 128 19.07 12.01 -9.65
N GLU A 129 19.89 10.98 -9.87
CA GLU A 129 20.39 10.11 -8.81
C GLU A 129 21.51 10.77 -7.99
N GLU A 130 22.39 11.55 -8.61
CA GLU A 130 23.48 12.22 -7.89
C GLU A 130 22.94 13.32 -6.97
N PHE A 131 21.95 14.07 -7.43
CA PHE A 131 21.24 15.05 -6.61
C PHE A 131 20.50 14.39 -5.46
N ALA A 132 19.79 13.28 -5.71
CA ALA A 132 19.14 12.51 -4.66
C ALA A 132 20.14 11.97 -3.61
N ALA A 133 21.33 11.53 -4.04
CA ALA A 133 22.40 11.09 -3.14
C ALA A 133 22.90 12.25 -2.25
N LYS A 134 23.14 13.43 -2.84
CA LYS A 134 23.56 14.63 -2.09
C LYS A 134 22.53 15.05 -1.04
N LEU A 135 21.24 14.99 -1.36
CA LEU A 135 20.18 15.22 -0.38
C LEU A 135 20.19 14.15 0.72
N ALA A 136 20.39 12.88 0.36
CA ALA A 136 20.40 11.78 1.31
C ALA A 136 21.54 11.89 2.34
N GLU A 137 22.70 12.44 1.97
CA GLU A 137 23.83 12.66 2.91
C GLU A 137 23.46 13.54 4.13
N LEU A 138 22.42 14.36 4.00
CA LEU A 138 21.97 15.25 5.07
C LEU A 138 21.19 14.48 6.15
N GLY A 139 20.63 13.31 5.86
CA GLY A 139 19.75 12.55 6.76
C GLY A 139 20.27 11.15 7.09
N GLU A 140 19.92 10.66 8.28
CA GLU A 140 20.01 9.24 8.65
C GLU A 140 18.67 8.52 8.47
N VAL A 141 17.58 9.28 8.52
CA VAL A 141 16.21 8.79 8.41
C VAL A 141 15.46 9.63 7.39
N TYR A 142 14.77 8.98 6.44
CA TYR A 142 13.92 9.67 5.47
C TYR A 142 12.44 9.43 5.74
N ILE A 143 11.69 10.53 5.79
CA ILE A 143 10.24 10.54 5.95
C ILE A 143 9.62 11.28 4.76
N SER A 144 8.74 10.60 4.05
CA SER A 144 7.92 11.22 3.01
C SER A 144 6.59 11.67 3.62
N ASP A 145 6.31 12.97 3.58
CA ASP A 145 5.06 13.54 4.10
C ASP A 145 4.40 14.52 3.11
N ALA A 146 4.64 14.31 1.81
CA ALA A 146 4.22 15.19 0.72
C ALA A 146 3.39 14.45 -0.33
N PHE A 147 2.15 14.09 0.00
CA PHE A 147 1.29 13.31 -0.90
C PHE A 147 1.07 13.97 -2.27
N GLY A 148 0.95 15.30 -2.32
CA GLY A 148 0.73 16.04 -3.57
C GLY A 148 1.79 15.87 -4.65
N VAL A 149 3.01 15.46 -4.28
CA VAL A 149 4.11 15.20 -5.23
C VAL A 149 4.38 13.72 -5.46
N CYS A 150 3.71 12.80 -4.74
CA CYS A 150 3.98 11.37 -4.83
C CYS A 150 3.73 10.75 -6.23
N HIS A 151 2.91 11.39 -7.06
CA HIS A 151 2.67 10.99 -8.45
C HIS A 151 3.87 11.25 -9.39
N ARG A 152 4.92 11.91 -8.91
CA ARG A 152 6.13 12.22 -9.67
C ARG A 152 7.32 11.40 -9.17
N ALA A 153 8.19 11.02 -10.09
CA ALA A 153 9.46 10.35 -9.80
C ALA A 153 10.61 11.34 -9.56
N HIS A 154 10.35 12.42 -8.83
CA HIS A 154 11.36 13.44 -8.53
C HIS A 154 12.42 12.92 -7.57
N ALA A 155 13.58 13.59 -7.56
CA ALA A 155 14.73 13.20 -6.77
C ALA A 155 14.38 13.11 -5.27
N SER A 156 13.82 14.16 -4.69
CA SER A 156 13.43 14.25 -3.27
C SER A 156 12.20 13.41 -2.86
N VAL A 157 11.54 12.75 -3.82
CA VAL A 157 10.25 12.06 -3.62
C VAL A 157 10.40 10.55 -3.73
N ALA A 158 10.96 10.07 -4.85
CA ALA A 158 11.02 8.64 -5.15
C ALA A 158 12.46 8.12 -5.22
N ILE A 159 13.38 8.88 -5.80
CA ILE A 159 14.75 8.41 -6.06
C ILE A 159 15.59 8.39 -4.79
N ILE A 160 15.43 9.41 -3.94
CA ILE A 160 16.10 9.52 -2.65
C ILE A 160 15.90 8.30 -1.75
N ALA A 161 14.75 7.61 -1.88
CA ALA A 161 14.44 6.41 -1.11
C ALA A 161 15.46 5.28 -1.28
N LYS A 162 16.20 5.24 -2.40
CA LYS A 162 17.24 4.23 -2.66
C LYS A 162 18.40 4.29 -1.67
N TYR A 163 18.63 5.45 -1.06
CA TYR A 163 19.76 5.72 -0.17
C TYR A 163 19.42 5.51 1.31
N PHE A 164 18.20 5.09 1.62
CA PHE A 164 17.75 4.83 3.00
C PHE A 164 17.32 3.37 3.15
N ASP A 165 17.68 2.75 4.29
CA ASP A 165 17.25 1.38 4.59
C ASP A 165 15.77 1.28 4.90
N LYS A 166 15.22 2.32 5.53
CA LYS A 166 13.81 2.45 5.89
C LYS A 166 13.31 3.81 5.44
N VAL A 167 12.21 3.78 4.70
CA VAL A 167 11.47 4.96 4.28
C VAL A 167 10.08 4.85 4.87
N ALA A 168 9.71 5.84 5.68
CA ALA A 168 8.42 5.88 6.33
C ALA A 168 7.57 7.04 5.80
N SER A 169 6.26 6.88 5.88
CA SER A 169 5.34 8.00 5.72
C SER A 169 5.26 8.83 7.00
N GLY A 170 5.21 10.15 6.88
CA GLY A 170 4.70 11.01 7.94
C GLY A 170 3.18 10.84 8.10
N TYR A 171 2.57 11.62 8.99
CA TYR A 171 1.14 11.51 9.28
C TYR A 171 0.25 12.00 8.14
N LEU A 172 0.65 13.04 7.41
CA LEU A 172 -0.14 13.56 6.28
C LEU A 172 -0.21 12.50 5.18
N LEU A 173 0.94 11.97 4.74
CA LEU A 173 0.97 10.94 3.70
C LEU A 173 0.27 9.65 4.14
N LYS A 174 0.47 9.25 5.40
CA LYS A 174 -0.24 8.09 5.98
C LYS A 174 -1.76 8.27 5.87
N ASN A 175 -2.29 9.40 6.33
CA ASN A 175 -3.72 9.66 6.33
C ASN A 175 -4.29 9.67 4.89
N GLU A 176 -3.59 10.28 3.93
CA GLU A 176 -3.99 10.25 2.51
C GLU A 176 -4.09 8.82 1.96
N ILE A 177 -3.10 7.97 2.26
CA ILE A 177 -3.09 6.55 1.87
C ILE A 177 -4.23 5.79 2.55
N GLU A 178 -4.46 6.01 3.84
CA GLU A 178 -5.49 5.30 4.62
C GLU A 178 -6.91 5.66 4.17
N PHE A 179 -7.22 6.95 4.01
CA PHE A 179 -8.55 7.38 3.61
C PHE A 179 -8.86 7.03 2.14
N ILE A 180 -8.00 7.47 1.20
CA ILE A 180 -8.26 7.24 -0.21
C ILE A 180 -8.09 5.74 -0.53
N GLY A 181 -7.00 5.13 -0.08
CA GLY A 181 -6.72 3.71 -0.34
C GLY A 181 -7.73 2.78 0.33
N GLY A 182 -8.20 3.12 1.54
CA GLY A 182 -9.28 2.40 2.21
C GLY A 182 -10.59 2.45 1.43
N ALA A 183 -11.00 3.64 0.96
CA ALA A 183 -12.20 3.81 0.16
C ALA A 183 -12.14 3.13 -1.22
N MET A 184 -10.94 3.04 -1.82
CA MET A 184 -10.75 2.37 -3.11
C MET A 184 -10.68 0.84 -3.00
N LYS A 185 -10.24 0.29 -1.85
CA LYS A 185 -10.02 -1.15 -1.68
C LYS A 185 -11.21 -1.85 -1.03
N GLU A 186 -11.66 -1.35 0.13
CA GLU A 186 -12.71 -1.97 0.96
C GLU A 186 -13.59 -0.86 1.59
N PRO A 187 -14.37 -0.12 0.76
CA PRO A 187 -15.22 0.95 1.26
C PRO A 187 -16.36 0.41 2.12
N LYS A 188 -16.81 1.21 3.10
CA LYS A 188 -18.06 0.93 3.80
C LYS A 188 -19.23 1.23 2.86
N LYS A 189 -20.06 0.23 2.60
CA LYS A 189 -21.18 0.32 1.67
C LYS A 189 -22.49 0.76 2.36
N PRO A 190 -23.40 1.47 1.66
CA PRO A 190 -23.27 1.92 0.27
C PRO A 190 -22.20 3.00 0.07
N LEU A 191 -21.39 2.85 -0.98
CA LEU A 191 -20.40 3.82 -1.44
C LEU A 191 -21.06 4.71 -2.51
N ALA A 192 -21.07 6.01 -2.22
CA ALA A 192 -21.42 7.06 -3.16
C ALA A 192 -20.18 7.76 -3.69
N THR A 193 -20.14 8.02 -4.99
CA THR A 193 -19.13 8.88 -5.60
C THR A 193 -19.80 10.07 -6.26
N ILE A 194 -19.31 11.27 -6.02
CA ILE A 194 -19.74 12.49 -6.68
C ILE A 194 -18.64 12.95 -7.64
N LEU A 195 -18.93 12.97 -8.93
CA LEU A 195 -17.99 13.34 -9.98
C LEU A 195 -18.55 14.51 -10.79
N ALA A 196 -17.88 15.65 -10.73
CA ALA A 196 -18.26 16.85 -11.47
C ALA A 196 -17.03 17.60 -11.97
N GLY A 197 -17.20 18.82 -12.49
CA GLY A 197 -16.15 19.58 -13.18
C GLY A 197 -16.49 19.80 -14.66
N ASN A 198 -15.56 20.38 -15.42
CA ASN A 198 -15.84 20.90 -16.77
C ASN A 198 -15.65 19.88 -17.92
N LYS A 199 -14.76 18.91 -17.78
CA LYS A 199 -14.36 17.98 -18.84
C LYS A 199 -14.53 16.54 -18.40
N ILE A 200 -15.22 15.73 -19.20
CA ILE A 200 -15.33 14.29 -18.99
C ILE A 200 -14.02 13.59 -19.36
N SER A 201 -13.28 14.09 -20.35
CA SER A 201 -12.02 13.49 -20.82
C SER A 201 -10.98 13.32 -19.71
N SER A 202 -10.92 14.23 -18.76
CA SER A 202 -9.99 14.16 -17.62
C SER A 202 -10.44 13.20 -16.51
N LYS A 203 -11.64 12.62 -16.59
CA LYS A 203 -12.21 11.76 -15.55
C LYS A 203 -12.65 10.38 -16.03
N ILE A 204 -12.47 10.05 -17.31
CA ILE A 204 -12.88 8.75 -17.87
C ILE A 204 -12.31 7.59 -17.05
N ASP A 205 -11.00 7.58 -16.80
CA ASP A 205 -10.33 6.48 -16.08
C ASP A 205 -10.84 6.35 -14.64
N VAL A 206 -11.01 7.48 -13.95
CA VAL A 206 -11.58 7.55 -12.60
C VAL A 206 -13.01 7.03 -12.58
N ILE A 207 -13.88 7.50 -13.48
CA ILE A 207 -15.28 7.05 -13.58
C ILE A 207 -15.31 5.53 -13.83
N MET A 208 -14.50 5.05 -14.77
CA MET A 208 -14.44 3.64 -15.11
C MET A 208 -14.01 2.77 -13.93
N LYS A 209 -13.04 3.23 -13.14
CA LYS A 209 -12.60 2.55 -11.92
C LYS A 209 -13.66 2.59 -10.83
N LEU A 210 -14.30 3.74 -10.62
CA LEU A 210 -15.29 3.95 -9.56
C LEU A 210 -16.61 3.24 -9.84
N ILE A 211 -16.98 2.99 -11.09
CA ILE A 211 -18.10 2.11 -11.45
C ILE A 211 -17.89 0.69 -10.89
N ASP A 212 -16.66 0.19 -10.82
CA ASP A 212 -16.44 -1.18 -10.35
C ASP A 212 -16.62 -1.34 -8.83
N ILE A 213 -16.68 -0.24 -8.06
CA ILE A 213 -16.76 -0.29 -6.59
C ILE A 213 -17.96 0.47 -5.99
N SER A 214 -18.45 1.51 -6.66
CA SER A 214 -19.51 2.39 -6.16
C SER A 214 -20.88 1.77 -6.35
N ASP A 215 -21.76 2.02 -5.39
CA ASP A 215 -23.18 1.66 -5.47
C ASP A 215 -23.96 2.79 -6.16
N LYS A 216 -23.58 4.06 -5.91
CA LYS A 216 -24.19 5.26 -6.51
C LYS A 216 -23.11 6.20 -7.05
N ILE A 217 -23.30 6.76 -8.24
CA ILE A 217 -22.44 7.81 -8.81
C ILE A 217 -23.30 9.02 -9.19
N PHE A 218 -23.03 10.16 -8.56
CA PHE A 218 -23.69 11.44 -8.80
C PHE A 218 -22.86 12.28 -9.76
N ILE A 219 -23.48 12.78 -10.82
CA ILE A 219 -22.79 13.56 -11.85
C ILE A 219 -23.23 15.02 -11.78
N GLY A 220 -22.29 15.95 -11.89
CA GLY A 220 -22.57 17.39 -11.95
C GLY A 220 -21.62 18.14 -12.87
N GLY A 221 -21.68 19.47 -12.85
CA GLY A 221 -20.82 20.33 -13.66
C GLY A 221 -20.98 20.09 -15.18
N GLY A 222 -20.00 20.55 -15.96
CA GLY A 222 -19.97 20.38 -17.42
C GLY A 222 -19.92 18.92 -17.90
N ILE A 223 -19.41 17.99 -17.07
CA ILE A 223 -19.43 16.55 -17.36
C ILE A 223 -20.86 16.04 -17.58
N ALA A 224 -21.80 16.54 -16.77
CA ALA A 224 -23.20 16.14 -16.86
C ALA A 224 -23.78 16.38 -18.26
N ASN A 225 -23.46 17.51 -18.89
CA ASN A 225 -23.97 17.87 -20.22
C ASN A 225 -23.59 16.84 -21.28
N THR A 226 -22.36 16.34 -21.26
CA THR A 226 -21.91 15.32 -22.23
C THR A 226 -22.63 13.99 -22.01
N MET A 227 -22.88 13.61 -20.75
CA MET A 227 -23.63 12.39 -20.42
C MET A 227 -25.12 12.51 -20.73
N LEU A 228 -25.70 13.70 -20.55
CA LEU A 228 -27.08 14.02 -20.93
C LEU A 228 -27.25 13.96 -22.46
N LEU A 229 -26.32 14.53 -23.21
CA LEU A 229 -26.32 14.42 -24.67
C LEU A 229 -26.20 12.96 -25.13
N ALA A 230 -25.40 12.14 -24.43
CA ALA A 230 -25.32 10.70 -24.70
C ALA A 230 -26.64 9.94 -24.47
N LYS A 231 -27.55 10.48 -23.64
CA LYS A 231 -28.93 9.99 -23.45
C LYS A 231 -29.95 10.61 -24.41
N GLY A 232 -29.51 11.44 -25.36
CA GLY A 232 -30.38 12.10 -26.32
C GLY A 232 -31.08 13.35 -25.79
N VAL A 233 -30.59 13.92 -24.68
CA VAL A 233 -31.13 15.17 -24.13
C VAL A 233 -30.47 16.38 -24.83
N GLU A 234 -31.28 17.36 -25.25
CA GLU A 234 -30.75 18.63 -25.76
C GLU A 234 -30.13 19.45 -24.62
N VAL A 235 -28.92 19.97 -24.81
CA VAL A 235 -28.17 20.71 -23.76
C VAL A 235 -27.84 22.16 -24.16
N GLY A 236 -28.54 22.72 -25.15
CA GLY A 236 -28.35 24.09 -25.62
C GLY A 236 -26.90 24.45 -25.95
N LYS A 237 -26.42 25.59 -25.42
CA LYS A 237 -25.03 26.08 -25.59
C LYS A 237 -24.08 25.60 -24.48
N SER A 238 -24.49 24.60 -23.70
CA SER A 238 -23.69 24.11 -22.58
C SER A 238 -22.40 23.45 -23.04
N LEU A 239 -21.39 23.46 -22.17
CA LEU A 239 -20.11 22.82 -22.44
C LEU A 239 -20.28 21.31 -22.66
N VAL A 240 -19.83 20.81 -23.80
CA VAL A 240 -19.87 19.38 -24.19
C VAL A 240 -18.57 18.99 -24.89
N GLU A 241 -18.12 17.76 -24.65
CA GLU A 241 -17.06 17.11 -25.45
C GLU A 241 -17.70 16.14 -26.45
N ALA A 242 -17.99 16.63 -27.66
CA ALA A 242 -18.73 15.89 -28.67
C ALA A 242 -18.06 14.57 -29.08
N ASP A 243 -16.71 14.55 -29.11
CA ASP A 243 -15.89 13.37 -29.40
C ASP A 243 -15.88 12.33 -28.26
N LYS A 244 -16.46 12.67 -27.09
CA LYS A 244 -16.57 11.78 -25.93
C LYS A 244 -17.99 11.27 -25.67
N VAL A 245 -18.95 11.63 -26.52
CA VAL A 245 -20.35 11.18 -26.37
C VAL A 245 -20.48 9.66 -26.43
N ASP A 246 -19.75 9.00 -27.33
CA ASP A 246 -19.78 7.53 -27.41
C ASP A 246 -19.13 6.87 -26.19
N VAL A 247 -18.05 7.46 -25.67
CA VAL A 247 -17.45 7.03 -24.39
C VAL A 247 -18.44 7.20 -23.23
N ALA A 248 -19.19 8.30 -23.19
CA ALA A 248 -20.23 8.51 -22.18
C ALA A 248 -21.35 7.44 -22.27
N LYS A 249 -21.73 7.00 -23.47
CA LYS A 249 -22.66 5.87 -23.65
C LYS A 249 -22.07 4.57 -23.12
N GLU A 250 -20.79 4.31 -23.35
CA GLU A 250 -20.10 3.13 -22.82
C GLU A 250 -20.04 3.13 -21.29
N ILE A 251 -19.75 4.28 -20.69
CA ILE A 251 -19.78 4.49 -19.23
C ILE A 251 -21.15 4.14 -18.66
N LEU A 252 -22.23 4.68 -19.24
CA LEU A 252 -23.61 4.41 -18.82
C LEU A 252 -23.96 2.92 -18.92
N LYS A 253 -23.60 2.27 -20.03
CA LYS A 253 -23.81 0.83 -20.24
C LYS A 253 -23.01 -0.02 -19.25
N LYS A 254 -21.76 0.35 -18.96
CA LYS A 254 -20.93 -0.36 -17.98
C LYS A 254 -21.55 -0.29 -16.59
N ALA A 255 -22.02 0.88 -16.18
CA ALA A 255 -22.67 1.08 -14.89
C ALA A 255 -23.95 0.24 -14.76
N GLU A 256 -24.79 0.21 -15.79
CA GLU A 256 -25.99 -0.65 -15.85
C GLU A 256 -25.62 -2.12 -15.69
N LYS A 257 -24.62 -2.61 -16.45
CA LYS A 257 -24.13 -3.99 -16.37
C LYS A 257 -23.57 -4.36 -14.99
N LYS A 258 -22.99 -3.39 -14.28
CA LYS A 258 -22.41 -3.57 -12.94
C LYS A 258 -23.41 -3.37 -11.80
N GLY A 259 -24.61 -2.87 -12.09
CA GLY A 259 -25.60 -2.52 -11.08
C GLY A 259 -25.27 -1.22 -10.32
N THR A 260 -24.37 -0.38 -10.85
CA THR A 260 -24.05 0.93 -10.27
C THR A 260 -25.05 1.96 -10.76
N LYS A 261 -25.73 2.64 -9.82
CA LYS A 261 -26.72 3.67 -10.15
C LYS A 261 -26.02 4.98 -10.49
N ILE A 262 -26.02 5.38 -11.77
CA ILE A 262 -25.61 6.73 -12.19
C ILE A 262 -26.80 7.69 -12.08
N LEU A 263 -26.63 8.77 -11.31
CA LEU A 263 -27.58 9.85 -11.14
C LEU A 263 -27.07 11.07 -11.92
N LEU A 264 -27.88 11.52 -12.89
CA LEU A 264 -27.65 12.76 -13.65
C LEU A 264 -28.59 13.86 -13.10
N PRO A 265 -28.29 15.15 -13.35
CA PRO A 265 -29.14 16.26 -12.94
C PRO A 265 -30.58 16.14 -13.47
N LEU A 266 -31.56 16.44 -12.62
CA LEU A 266 -32.99 16.51 -12.96
C LEU A 266 -33.38 17.92 -13.45
N ASP A 267 -32.66 18.93 -12.98
CA ASP A 267 -32.78 20.33 -13.33
C ASP A 267 -31.41 21.02 -13.23
N MET A 268 -31.26 22.13 -13.93
CA MET A 268 -30.01 22.89 -14.01
C MET A 268 -30.26 24.39 -13.86
N LEU A 269 -29.28 25.09 -13.28
CA LEU A 269 -29.21 26.54 -13.30
C LEU A 269 -28.52 26.99 -14.59
N CYS A 270 -29.28 27.69 -15.43
CA CYS A 270 -28.84 28.13 -16.74
C CYS A 270 -28.66 29.64 -16.80
N GLY A 271 -27.65 30.09 -17.55
CA GLY A 271 -27.42 31.49 -17.88
C GLY A 271 -27.44 31.75 -19.38
N LYS A 272 -27.71 33.00 -19.80
CA LYS A 272 -27.71 33.37 -21.22
C LYS A 272 -26.29 33.56 -21.79
N GLU A 273 -25.36 33.96 -20.94
CA GLU A 273 -23.95 34.18 -21.24
C GLU A 273 -23.07 33.57 -20.13
N PHE A 274 -21.82 33.24 -20.45
CA PHE A 274 -20.84 32.73 -19.48
C PHE A 274 -20.22 33.88 -18.68
N LYS A 275 -21.00 34.46 -17.77
CA LYS A 275 -20.59 35.52 -16.84
C LYS A 275 -21.44 35.48 -15.58
N ASN A 276 -20.93 36.03 -14.48
CA ASN A 276 -21.64 36.03 -13.19
C ASN A 276 -22.98 36.79 -13.28
N GLU A 277 -22.99 37.97 -13.91
CA GLU A 277 -24.16 38.85 -14.05
C GLU A 277 -24.90 38.59 -15.38
N THR A 278 -25.43 37.38 -15.55
CA THR A 278 -26.28 37.02 -16.72
C THR A 278 -27.74 36.84 -16.31
N GLU A 279 -28.64 36.80 -17.29
CA GLU A 279 -30.02 36.37 -17.05
C GLU A 279 -30.00 34.91 -16.61
N LEU A 280 -30.66 34.58 -15.49
CA LEU A 280 -30.66 33.27 -14.86
C LEU A 280 -32.03 32.63 -14.89
N LYS A 281 -32.07 31.31 -15.07
CA LYS A 281 -33.27 30.52 -14.80
C LYS A 281 -32.93 29.08 -14.45
N TYR A 282 -33.82 28.45 -13.68
CA TYR A 282 -33.80 27.00 -13.52
C TYR A 282 -34.61 26.35 -14.63
N CYS A 283 -34.05 25.30 -15.24
CA CYS A 283 -34.69 24.51 -16.28
C CYS A 283 -34.69 23.04 -15.88
N ASP A 284 -35.81 22.35 -16.13
CA ASP A 284 -35.78 20.88 -16.13
C ASP A 284 -34.83 20.40 -17.23
N THR A 285 -34.08 19.34 -16.95
CA THR A 285 -33.04 18.82 -17.85
C THR A 285 -33.58 18.48 -19.25
N ASP A 286 -34.82 18.01 -19.35
CA ASP A 286 -35.48 17.64 -20.61
C ASP A 286 -36.09 18.84 -21.37
N LYS A 287 -36.04 20.05 -20.80
CA LYS A 287 -36.63 21.28 -21.36
C LYS A 287 -35.60 22.38 -21.52
N GLN A 288 -34.32 22.05 -21.61
CA GLN A 288 -33.29 23.06 -21.79
C GLN A 288 -33.43 23.75 -23.14
N GLU A 289 -33.49 25.09 -23.12
CA GLU A 289 -33.59 25.90 -24.32
C GLU A 289 -32.24 26.02 -25.06
N LYS A 290 -32.30 26.08 -26.40
CA LYS A 290 -31.14 26.05 -27.30
C LYS A 290 -30.09 27.13 -27.04
N ASP A 291 -30.52 28.33 -26.64
CA ASP A 291 -29.63 29.48 -26.45
C ASP A 291 -29.10 29.66 -25.02
N TRP A 292 -29.29 28.68 -24.15
CA TRP A 292 -28.90 28.77 -22.73
C TRP A 292 -27.77 27.82 -22.39
N ILE A 293 -26.93 28.23 -21.43
CA ILE A 293 -25.75 27.51 -20.95
C ILE A 293 -26.04 27.00 -19.54
N ALA A 294 -26.03 25.68 -19.34
CA ALA A 294 -26.12 25.08 -18.01
C ALA A 294 -24.77 25.24 -17.28
N MET A 295 -24.80 25.97 -16.16
CA MET A 295 -23.59 26.32 -15.37
C MET A 295 -23.64 25.80 -13.94
N GLY A 296 -24.73 25.15 -13.53
CA GLY A 296 -24.85 24.48 -12.23
C GLY A 296 -26.04 23.53 -12.18
N ILE A 297 -26.10 22.69 -11.15
CA ILE A 297 -27.28 21.88 -10.84
C ILE A 297 -28.40 22.76 -10.26
N GLY A 298 -29.66 22.33 -10.44
CA GLY A 298 -30.82 23.01 -9.86
C GLY A 298 -31.27 22.43 -8.50
N PRO A 299 -32.27 23.06 -7.86
CA PRO A 299 -32.77 22.66 -6.55
C PRO A 299 -33.41 21.26 -6.51
N LYS A 300 -34.06 20.80 -7.60
CA LYS A 300 -34.62 19.43 -7.63
C LYS A 300 -33.50 18.40 -7.61
N THR A 301 -32.39 18.67 -8.29
CA THR A 301 -31.19 17.84 -8.31
C THR A 301 -30.54 17.81 -6.94
N VAL A 302 -30.38 18.96 -6.27
CA VAL A 302 -29.85 19.02 -4.91
C VAL A 302 -30.68 18.18 -3.95
N GLN A 303 -32.02 18.30 -4.03
CA GLN A 303 -32.93 17.52 -3.18
C GLN A 303 -32.82 16.01 -3.48
N ASN A 304 -32.83 15.61 -4.75
CA ASN A 304 -32.65 14.21 -5.15
C ASN A 304 -31.29 13.66 -4.67
N TYR A 305 -30.22 14.44 -4.78
CA TYR A 305 -28.89 14.01 -4.33
C TYR A 305 -28.84 13.86 -2.82
N LYS A 306 -29.46 14.79 -2.07
CA LYS A 306 -29.59 14.70 -0.61
C LYS A 306 -30.27 13.41 -0.17
N ASP A 307 -31.37 13.05 -0.82
CA ASP A 307 -32.17 11.88 -0.46
C ASP A 307 -31.40 10.59 -0.77
N GLU A 308 -30.76 10.53 -1.93
CA GLU A 308 -29.98 9.37 -2.37
C GLU A 308 -28.65 9.20 -1.63
N LEU A 309 -28.11 10.26 -1.02
CA LEU A 309 -26.93 10.21 -0.15
C LEU A 309 -27.26 9.75 1.28
N SER A 310 -28.52 9.78 1.70
CA SER A 310 -28.93 9.60 3.11
C SER A 310 -28.61 8.22 3.71
N ASP A 311 -28.56 7.18 2.89
CA ASP A 311 -28.28 5.78 3.29
C ASP A 311 -26.79 5.41 3.18
N CYS A 312 -25.99 6.26 2.55
CA CYS A 312 -24.61 5.97 2.20
C CYS A 312 -23.70 5.96 3.43
N LYS A 313 -22.66 5.12 3.41
CA LYS A 313 -21.67 4.98 4.51
C LYS A 313 -20.31 5.55 4.15
N THR A 314 -20.03 5.69 2.85
CA THR A 314 -18.85 6.38 2.35
C THR A 314 -19.23 7.26 1.17
N VAL A 315 -18.69 8.49 1.12
CA VAL A 315 -18.79 9.42 0.00
C VAL A 315 -17.40 9.85 -0.43
N ILE A 316 -17.11 9.74 -1.73
CA ILE A 316 -15.96 10.37 -2.37
C ILE A 316 -16.48 11.51 -3.25
N TRP A 317 -16.03 12.74 -3.04
CA TRP A 317 -16.45 13.89 -3.85
C TRP A 317 -15.26 14.50 -4.59
N ASN A 318 -15.39 14.58 -5.91
CA ASN A 318 -14.40 15.16 -6.80
C ASN A 318 -15.02 16.00 -7.94
N GLY A 319 -14.91 17.30 -7.79
CA GLY A 319 -15.33 18.34 -8.74
C GLY A 319 -16.53 19.15 -8.24
N PRO A 320 -16.55 20.48 -8.41
CA PRO A 320 -17.69 21.31 -8.04
C PRO A 320 -18.90 21.01 -8.95
N MET A 321 -20.11 21.20 -8.42
CA MET A 321 -21.36 20.92 -9.14
C MET A 321 -21.75 22.03 -10.13
N SER A 322 -21.05 23.16 -10.06
CA SER A 322 -21.31 24.39 -10.82
C SER A 322 -20.02 25.18 -11.05
N VAL A 323 -20.13 26.28 -11.81
CA VAL A 323 -19.10 27.33 -11.94
C VAL A 323 -19.11 28.17 -10.65
N PHE A 324 -18.64 27.60 -9.55
CA PHE A 324 -18.74 28.18 -8.21
C PHE A 324 -17.91 29.46 -8.01
N GLU A 325 -17.01 29.77 -8.96
CA GLU A 325 -16.27 31.03 -9.03
C GLU A 325 -17.19 32.23 -9.32
N PHE A 326 -18.37 31.98 -9.88
CA PHE A 326 -19.43 32.96 -10.01
C PHE A 326 -20.39 32.82 -8.84
N GLU A 327 -20.48 33.85 -8.00
CA GLU A 327 -21.30 33.86 -6.78
C GLU A 327 -22.76 33.45 -7.06
N ASN A 328 -23.31 33.88 -8.20
CA ASN A 328 -24.68 33.56 -8.61
C ASN A 328 -24.91 32.07 -8.95
N PHE A 329 -23.85 31.30 -9.14
CA PHE A 329 -23.90 29.86 -9.47
C PHE A 329 -23.32 28.97 -8.36
N ALA A 330 -22.77 29.55 -7.29
CA ALA A 330 -22.06 28.80 -6.24
C ALA A 330 -23.00 28.09 -5.24
N LYS A 331 -24.22 28.63 -5.07
CA LYS A 331 -25.18 28.23 -4.03
C LYS A 331 -25.40 26.73 -3.95
N GLU A 332 -25.70 26.06 -5.05
CA GLU A 332 -26.04 24.63 -5.05
C GLU A 332 -24.82 23.75 -4.78
N THR A 333 -23.62 24.16 -5.22
CA THR A 333 -22.37 23.49 -4.83
C THR A 333 -22.16 23.55 -3.32
N PHE A 334 -22.41 24.72 -2.69
CA PHE A 334 -22.32 24.87 -1.24
C PHE A 334 -23.42 24.11 -0.49
N GLN A 335 -24.61 23.97 -1.06
CA GLN A 335 -25.65 23.12 -0.48
C GLN A 335 -25.25 21.65 -0.45
N ILE A 336 -24.67 21.13 -1.54
CA ILE A 336 -24.13 19.75 -1.57
C ILE A 336 -23.00 19.61 -0.55
N ALA A 337 -22.11 20.59 -0.45
CA ALA A 337 -21.06 20.61 0.57
C ALA A 337 -21.67 20.48 1.98
N GLN A 338 -22.63 21.34 2.31
CA GLN A 338 -23.31 21.34 3.61
C GLN A 338 -24.02 20.01 3.89
N ILE A 339 -24.70 19.42 2.90
CA ILE A 339 -25.39 18.13 3.05
C ILE A 339 -24.41 17.03 3.44
N ILE A 340 -23.27 16.93 2.76
CA ILE A 340 -22.27 15.91 3.05
C ILE A 340 -21.67 16.15 4.43
N ALA A 341 -21.31 17.39 4.76
CA ALA A 341 -20.79 17.76 6.08
C ALA A 341 -21.77 17.39 7.20
N ASP A 342 -23.07 17.69 7.02
CA ASP A 342 -24.12 17.32 7.97
C ASP A 342 -24.21 15.82 8.17
N TYR A 343 -24.18 15.01 7.10
CA TYR A 343 -24.20 13.55 7.20
C TYR A 343 -22.93 12.98 7.82
N THR A 344 -21.77 13.59 7.58
CA THR A 344 -20.51 13.22 8.25
C THR A 344 -20.62 13.43 9.75
N GLN A 345 -21.06 14.60 10.19
CA GLN A 345 -21.12 14.95 11.61
C GLN A 345 -22.25 14.22 12.36
N LYS A 346 -23.43 14.06 11.75
CA LYS A 346 -24.62 13.52 12.41
C LYS A 346 -24.74 11.99 12.29
N ASN A 347 -24.36 11.42 11.15
CA ASN A 347 -24.63 10.03 10.82
C ASN A 347 -23.37 9.17 10.72
N GLY A 348 -22.18 9.76 10.92
CA GLY A 348 -20.90 9.06 10.81
C GLY A 348 -20.54 8.65 9.38
N LEU A 349 -21.06 9.37 8.37
CA LEU A 349 -20.66 9.18 6.97
C LEU A 349 -19.15 9.40 6.84
N ILE A 350 -18.44 8.46 6.22
CA ILE A 350 -17.03 8.67 5.86
C ILE A 350 -16.99 9.51 4.60
N SER A 351 -16.61 10.78 4.70
CA SER A 351 -16.58 11.72 3.57
C SER A 351 -15.16 12.10 3.19
N ILE A 352 -14.79 11.84 1.93
CA ILE A 352 -13.47 12.09 1.37
C ILE A 352 -13.61 13.12 0.25
N ILE A 353 -12.98 14.28 0.43
CA ILE A 353 -12.92 15.33 -0.57
C ILE A 353 -11.61 15.23 -1.33
N GLY A 354 -11.69 15.07 -2.64
CA GLY A 354 -10.55 15.04 -3.54
C GLY A 354 -10.65 16.13 -4.60
N GLY A 355 -9.50 16.62 -5.08
CA GLY A 355 -9.43 17.64 -6.14
C GLY A 355 -9.39 19.06 -5.59
N GLY A 356 -8.49 19.88 -6.13
CA GLY A 356 -8.20 21.24 -5.63
C GLY A 356 -9.43 22.14 -5.60
N ASP A 357 -10.22 22.15 -6.68
CA ASP A 357 -11.41 23.00 -6.79
C ASP A 357 -12.50 22.64 -5.79
N THR A 358 -12.64 21.35 -5.46
CA THR A 358 -13.63 20.88 -4.48
C THR A 358 -13.20 21.24 -3.06
N ALA A 359 -11.92 21.07 -2.75
CA ALA A 359 -11.36 21.52 -1.48
C ALA A 359 -11.49 23.05 -1.32
N ALA A 360 -11.28 23.83 -2.39
CA ALA A 360 -11.48 25.27 -2.40
C ALA A 360 -12.94 25.66 -2.15
N ALA A 361 -13.90 25.00 -2.84
CA ALA A 361 -15.32 25.25 -2.64
C ALA A 361 -15.77 24.95 -1.19
N VAL A 362 -15.32 23.83 -0.63
CA VAL A 362 -15.58 23.45 0.77
C VAL A 362 -14.99 24.47 1.75
N LYS A 363 -13.78 24.98 1.46
CA LYS A 363 -13.13 25.99 2.30
C LYS A 363 -13.85 27.34 2.26
N ILE A 364 -14.28 27.79 1.07
CA ILE A 364 -15.07 29.03 0.93
C ILE A 364 -16.39 28.91 1.69
N ALA A 365 -17.00 27.73 1.69
CA ALA A 365 -18.19 27.44 2.48
C ALA A 365 -17.94 27.38 4.00
N GLY A 366 -16.68 27.39 4.46
CA GLY A 366 -16.32 27.30 5.88
C GLY A 366 -16.58 25.92 6.49
N LEU A 367 -16.46 24.85 5.69
CA LEU A 367 -16.83 23.48 6.08
C LEU A 367 -15.65 22.50 6.11
N ASP A 368 -14.42 22.96 5.88
CA ASP A 368 -13.24 22.09 5.71
C ASP A 368 -12.92 21.23 6.95
N ASP A 369 -13.32 21.66 8.14
CA ASP A 369 -13.21 20.92 9.40
C ASP A 369 -14.37 19.92 9.66
N LYS A 370 -15.38 19.89 8.78
CA LYS A 370 -16.60 19.05 8.94
C LYS A 370 -16.57 17.74 8.18
N TYR A 371 -15.53 17.49 7.40
CA TYR A 371 -15.36 16.24 6.62
C TYR A 371 -14.42 15.26 7.33
N SER A 372 -14.56 13.97 7.02
CA SER A 372 -13.60 12.95 7.51
C SER A 372 -12.19 13.16 6.97
N HIS A 373 -12.06 13.53 5.69
CA HIS A 373 -10.78 13.81 5.06
C HIS A 373 -10.93 14.81 3.89
N VAL A 374 -10.10 15.85 3.88
CA VAL A 374 -9.97 16.79 2.76
C VAL A 374 -8.55 16.69 2.23
N SER A 375 -8.39 16.07 1.06
CA SER A 375 -7.08 15.82 0.46
C SER A 375 -6.44 17.11 -0.05
N THR A 376 -5.15 17.27 0.23
CA THR A 376 -4.32 18.36 -0.33
C THR A 376 -3.51 17.89 -1.55
N GLY A 377 -3.68 16.62 -1.94
CA GLY A 377 -2.91 15.94 -2.98
C GLY A 377 -3.23 16.32 -4.42
N GLY A 378 -4.33 17.02 -4.67
CA GLY A 378 -4.72 17.46 -6.03
C GLY A 378 -4.65 16.33 -7.06
N GLY A 379 -3.75 16.45 -8.04
CA GLY A 379 -3.53 15.43 -9.07
C GLY A 379 -3.05 14.08 -8.54
N ALA A 380 -2.28 14.03 -7.44
CA ALA A 380 -1.87 12.76 -6.83
C ALA A 380 -3.07 11.99 -6.26
N ALA A 381 -4.02 12.68 -5.64
CA ALA A 381 -5.26 12.07 -5.17
C ALA A 381 -6.04 11.43 -6.32
N MET A 382 -6.11 12.13 -7.46
CA MET A 382 -6.78 11.65 -8.67
C MET A 382 -6.12 10.40 -9.23
N GLU A 383 -4.81 10.44 -9.49
CA GLU A 383 -4.09 9.27 -10.01
C GLU A 383 -4.17 8.08 -9.05
N TYR A 384 -4.18 8.33 -7.74
CA TYR A 384 -4.36 7.26 -6.76
C TYR A 384 -5.77 6.65 -6.80
N MET A 385 -6.82 7.47 -6.99
CA MET A 385 -8.21 7.00 -7.21
C MET A 385 -8.38 6.27 -8.56
N GLU A 386 -7.55 6.56 -9.57
CA GLU A 386 -7.49 5.76 -10.80
C GLU A 386 -6.89 4.36 -10.56
N GLY A 387 -6.27 4.14 -9.41
CA GLY A 387 -5.55 2.92 -9.06
C GLY A 387 -4.12 2.87 -9.61
N LYS A 388 -3.56 4.02 -10.02
CA LYS A 388 -2.16 4.11 -10.43
C LYS A 388 -1.25 3.88 -9.23
N LYS A 389 -0.11 3.25 -9.48
CA LYS A 389 0.99 3.17 -8.51
C LYS A 389 1.75 4.49 -8.53
N LEU A 390 1.70 5.23 -7.43
CA LEU A 390 2.43 6.49 -7.31
C LEU A 390 3.88 6.21 -6.90
N PRO A 391 4.90 6.74 -7.62
CA PRO A 391 6.31 6.52 -7.29
C PRO A 391 6.66 6.82 -5.83
N GLY A 392 6.21 7.96 -5.31
CA GLY A 392 6.47 8.40 -3.93
C GLY A 392 5.71 7.63 -2.84
N ILE A 393 4.77 6.76 -3.20
CA ILE A 393 4.13 5.81 -2.26
C ILE A 393 4.81 4.44 -2.38
N SER A 394 5.14 4.04 -3.61
CA SER A 394 5.75 2.75 -3.90
C SER A 394 7.16 2.63 -3.31
N CYS A 395 7.83 3.76 -3.07
CA CYS A 395 9.13 3.81 -2.41
C CYS A 395 9.07 3.65 -0.88
N LEU A 396 7.89 3.71 -0.26
CA LEU A 396 7.74 3.50 1.18
C LEU A 396 8.04 2.05 1.55
N THR A 397 8.80 1.84 2.62
CA THR A 397 9.08 0.51 3.14
C THR A 397 7.78 -0.12 3.65
N GLN A 398 7.47 -1.36 3.26
CA GLN A 398 6.26 -2.04 3.76
C GLN A 398 6.46 -2.57 5.19
N LYS A 399 5.49 -2.32 6.09
CA LYS A 399 5.23 -3.10 7.31
C LYS A 399 4.87 -4.52 6.88
N GLY A 400 5.83 -5.43 6.99
CA GLY A 400 5.67 -6.77 6.43
C GLY A 400 6.98 -7.42 5.98
N PHE A 401 8.12 -6.80 6.25
CA PHE A 401 9.39 -7.49 6.15
C PHE A 401 10.41 -6.91 7.13
N ASN A 402 10.49 -7.54 8.29
CA ASN A 402 11.55 -7.28 9.25
C ASN A 402 12.79 -8.08 8.79
N PRO A 403 13.98 -7.49 8.63
CA PRO A 403 15.23 -8.23 8.36
C PRO A 403 15.67 -9.14 9.52
N LYS A 404 14.93 -9.16 10.64
CA LYS A 404 15.05 -10.21 11.65
C LYS A 404 14.39 -11.48 11.09
N ARG A 405 15.21 -12.45 10.67
CA ARG A 405 14.72 -13.79 10.32
C ARG A 405 14.21 -14.46 11.59
N ASN A 406 12.90 -14.37 11.80
CA ASN A 406 12.22 -15.14 12.83
C ASN A 406 12.38 -16.63 12.52
N PHE A 407 12.57 -17.43 13.56
CA PHE A 407 12.58 -18.87 13.38
C PHE A 407 11.17 -19.37 13.04
N LEU A 408 11.07 -20.31 12.12
CA LEU A 408 9.83 -21.00 11.80
C LEU A 408 9.96 -22.49 12.14
N ILE A 409 9.17 -22.93 13.12
CA ILE A 409 9.09 -24.33 13.55
C ILE A 409 7.83 -24.93 12.92
N ALA A 410 8.01 -25.56 11.77
CA ALA A 410 6.93 -26.11 10.95
C ALA A 410 6.79 -27.62 11.12
N GLY A 411 5.69 -28.08 11.71
CA GLY A 411 5.39 -29.51 11.87
C GLY A 411 4.62 -30.07 10.67
N ASN A 412 5.28 -30.85 9.81
CA ASN A 412 4.63 -31.59 8.72
C ASN A 412 4.14 -32.94 9.23
N TRP A 413 2.83 -33.07 9.48
CA TRP A 413 2.26 -34.28 10.09
C TRP A 413 2.16 -35.46 9.12
N LYS A 414 2.30 -35.22 7.81
CA LYS A 414 2.17 -36.24 6.76
C LYS A 414 0.89 -37.08 6.95
N LEU A 415 0.87 -38.31 6.43
CA LEU A 415 -0.27 -39.23 6.52
C LEU A 415 -0.27 -40.03 7.86
N ASN A 416 -0.24 -39.36 9.01
CA ASN A 416 -0.11 -40.05 10.33
C ASN A 416 -1.30 -39.90 11.28
N LYS A 417 -2.18 -38.91 11.11
CA LYS A 417 -3.29 -38.63 12.04
C LYS A 417 -4.60 -38.48 11.27
N SER A 418 -5.64 -39.18 11.69
CA SER A 418 -7.01 -38.95 11.23
C SER A 418 -7.53 -37.57 11.67
N PRO A 419 -8.62 -37.04 11.09
CA PRO A 419 -9.20 -35.76 11.51
C PRO A 419 -9.49 -35.66 13.01
N ARG A 420 -9.98 -36.73 13.65
CA ARG A 420 -10.25 -36.74 15.09
C ARG A 420 -8.96 -36.66 15.90
N GLU A 421 -7.94 -37.41 15.51
CA GLU A 421 -6.63 -37.40 16.18
C GLU A 421 -5.90 -36.07 15.96
N SER A 422 -5.99 -35.49 14.76
CA SER A 422 -5.44 -34.18 14.42
C SER A 422 -6.01 -33.08 15.31
N VAL A 423 -7.33 -33.05 15.51
CA VAL A 423 -7.98 -32.06 16.39
C VAL A 423 -7.57 -32.28 17.85
N LYS A 424 -7.57 -33.53 18.33
CA LYS A 424 -7.12 -33.85 19.69
C LYS A 424 -5.68 -33.37 19.92
N PHE A 425 -4.79 -33.67 18.99
CA PHE A 425 -3.38 -33.29 19.05
C PHE A 425 -3.19 -31.77 18.97
N ALA A 426 -3.92 -31.08 18.09
CA ALA A 426 -3.92 -29.62 18.02
C ALA A 426 -4.34 -28.98 19.35
N LYS A 427 -5.37 -29.52 20.01
CA LYS A 427 -5.83 -29.07 21.32
C LYS A 427 -4.78 -29.28 22.42
N GLU A 428 -3.98 -30.34 22.34
CA GLU A 428 -2.86 -30.58 23.24
C GLU A 428 -1.72 -29.58 23.00
N LEU A 429 -1.32 -29.39 21.74
CA LEU A 429 -0.28 -28.43 21.35
C LEU A 429 -0.61 -26.99 21.75
N LYS A 430 -1.86 -26.57 21.53
CA LYS A 430 -2.39 -25.25 21.93
C LYS A 430 -2.17 -24.91 23.41
N LYS A 431 -2.11 -25.91 24.29
CA LYS A 431 -1.88 -25.71 25.73
C LYS A 431 -0.41 -25.61 26.11
N SER A 432 0.48 -26.13 25.27
CA SER A 432 1.90 -26.29 25.59
C SER A 432 2.80 -25.32 24.84
N LEU A 433 2.38 -24.85 23.67
CA LEU A 433 3.18 -23.94 22.86
C LEU A 433 2.97 -22.48 23.29
N PHE A 434 4.08 -21.76 23.33
CA PHE A 434 4.17 -20.38 23.79
C PHE A 434 3.97 -19.40 22.62
N ASN A 435 3.57 -18.18 22.94
CA ASN A 435 3.61 -17.07 21.99
C ASN A 435 4.95 -16.33 22.12
N ASP A 436 5.67 -16.12 21.03
CA ASP A 436 6.94 -15.40 20.99
C ASP A 436 7.12 -14.72 19.62
N ASP A 437 7.59 -13.48 19.61
CA ASP A 437 7.72 -12.68 18.39
C ASP A 437 8.89 -13.14 17.49
N ASP A 438 9.85 -13.90 18.03
CA ASP A 438 11.03 -14.37 17.31
C ASP A 438 10.92 -15.82 16.82
N VAL A 439 9.91 -16.57 17.29
CA VAL A 439 9.66 -17.97 16.91
C VAL A 439 8.21 -18.18 16.49
N GLU A 440 8.00 -18.32 15.19
CA GLU A 440 6.73 -18.69 14.59
C GLU A 440 6.53 -20.21 14.59
N ILE A 441 5.29 -20.64 14.77
CA ILE A 441 4.91 -22.05 14.77
C ILE A 441 3.86 -22.31 13.69
N MET A 442 4.09 -23.34 12.89
CA MET A 442 3.15 -23.81 11.88
C MET A 442 2.91 -25.31 12.03
N VAL A 443 1.68 -25.77 11.82
CA VAL A 443 1.34 -27.19 11.71
C VAL A 443 0.64 -27.47 10.39
N ALA A 444 1.08 -28.51 9.68
CA ALA A 444 0.54 -28.94 8.41
C ALA A 444 -0.14 -30.31 8.54
N PRO A 445 -1.44 -30.38 8.86
CA PRO A 445 -2.19 -31.62 8.89
C PRO A 445 -2.57 -32.10 7.48
N VAL A 446 -3.08 -33.33 7.36
CA VAL A 446 -3.67 -33.82 6.10
C VAL A 446 -4.87 -32.96 5.69
N PHE A 447 -5.16 -32.90 4.39
CA PHE A 447 -6.14 -31.94 3.82
C PHE A 447 -7.51 -31.95 4.53
N ASN A 448 -8.09 -33.13 4.76
CA ASN A 448 -9.40 -33.26 5.43
C ASN A 448 -9.39 -32.87 6.92
N SER A 449 -8.20 -32.68 7.50
CA SER A 449 -8.00 -32.21 8.87
C SER A 449 -7.73 -30.70 8.97
N ILE A 450 -7.49 -30.00 7.85
CA ILE A 450 -7.14 -28.56 7.85
C ILE A 450 -8.23 -27.72 8.53
N ILE A 451 -9.48 -27.77 8.05
CA ILE A 451 -10.56 -26.95 8.61
C ILE A 451 -10.85 -27.30 10.09
N PRO A 452 -10.96 -28.59 10.48
CA PRO A 452 -11.12 -28.95 11.90
C PRO A 452 -9.98 -28.43 12.80
N VAL A 453 -8.72 -28.58 12.36
CA VAL A 453 -7.56 -28.11 13.13
C VAL A 453 -7.51 -26.59 13.18
N TYR A 454 -7.76 -25.91 12.06
CA TYR A 454 -7.89 -24.45 12.01
C TYR A 454 -8.93 -23.95 13.01
N ASN A 455 -10.11 -24.57 13.07
CA ASN A 455 -11.15 -24.16 14.02
C ASN A 455 -10.72 -24.30 15.49
N GLU A 456 -9.89 -25.28 15.82
CA GLU A 456 -9.32 -25.43 17.16
C GLU A 456 -8.24 -24.37 17.45
N LEU A 457 -7.45 -23.99 16.44
CA LEU A 457 -6.26 -23.14 16.57
C LEU A 457 -6.44 -21.66 16.18
N LYS A 458 -7.54 -21.25 15.53
CA LYS A 458 -7.74 -19.88 14.97
C LYS A 458 -7.68 -18.72 15.97
N LYS A 459 -7.65 -19.00 17.27
CA LYS A 459 -7.48 -18.01 18.35
C LYS A 459 -6.12 -18.15 19.05
N THR A 460 -5.14 -18.72 18.38
CA THR A 460 -3.78 -18.97 18.86
C THR A 460 -2.77 -18.38 17.87
N HIS A 461 -1.50 -18.41 18.24
CA HIS A 461 -0.36 -18.00 17.39
C HIS A 461 0.13 -19.14 16.47
N ILE A 462 -0.54 -20.30 16.47
CA ILE A 462 -0.13 -21.45 15.67
C ILE A 462 -0.79 -21.36 14.29
N ASP A 463 0.02 -21.17 13.27
CA ASP A 463 -0.42 -21.07 11.89
C ASP A 463 -0.74 -22.45 11.28
N ILE A 464 -1.61 -22.45 10.26
CA ILE A 464 -1.97 -23.65 9.52
C ILE A 464 -1.23 -23.72 8.19
N GLY A 465 -0.62 -24.88 7.94
CA GLY A 465 -0.02 -25.24 6.67
C GLY A 465 -0.84 -26.26 5.88
N SER A 466 -0.72 -26.27 4.55
CA SER A 466 -1.09 -27.41 3.71
C SER A 466 0.14 -28.21 3.30
N GLN A 467 -0.05 -29.51 3.08
CA GLN A 467 0.99 -30.44 2.64
C GLN A 467 1.17 -30.45 1.11
N ASP A 468 0.22 -29.86 0.38
CA ASP A 468 0.26 -29.69 -1.07
C ASP A 468 -0.76 -28.63 -1.55
N VAL A 469 -0.68 -28.25 -2.83
CA VAL A 469 -1.58 -27.33 -3.52
C VAL A 469 -1.61 -27.59 -5.03
N PHE A 470 -2.77 -27.44 -5.65
CA PHE A 470 -2.92 -27.48 -7.09
C PHE A 470 -2.84 -26.08 -7.70
N TRP A 471 -2.22 -25.96 -8.88
CA TRP A 471 -1.91 -24.65 -9.49
C TRP A 471 -3.08 -24.00 -10.23
N GLU A 472 -4.08 -24.77 -10.66
CA GLU A 472 -5.28 -24.18 -11.27
C GLU A 472 -6.25 -23.70 -10.20
N SER A 473 -6.89 -22.55 -10.46
CA SER A 473 -7.86 -21.97 -9.52
C SER A 473 -9.20 -22.73 -9.47
N SER A 474 -9.59 -23.35 -10.59
CA SER A 474 -10.82 -24.14 -10.77
C SER A 474 -10.74 -24.95 -12.07
N GLY A 475 -11.47 -26.06 -12.17
CA GLY A 475 -11.58 -26.86 -13.39
C GLY A 475 -11.91 -28.32 -13.12
N ALA A 476 -11.86 -29.16 -14.15
CA ALA A 476 -12.14 -30.59 -14.06
C ALA A 476 -10.94 -31.39 -13.51
N PHE A 477 -10.52 -31.09 -12.27
CA PHE A 477 -9.38 -31.70 -11.60
C PHE A 477 -9.84 -32.50 -10.37
N THR A 478 -10.25 -33.74 -10.61
CA THR A 478 -10.85 -34.60 -9.58
C THR A 478 -9.89 -34.83 -8.41
N GLY A 479 -10.30 -34.44 -7.20
CA GLY A 479 -9.55 -34.67 -5.96
C GLY A 479 -8.49 -33.61 -5.64
N GLU A 480 -8.22 -32.67 -6.55
CA GLU A 480 -7.24 -31.61 -6.36
C GLU A 480 -7.80 -30.41 -5.58
N VAL A 481 -6.91 -29.67 -4.92
CA VAL A 481 -7.28 -28.53 -4.05
C VAL A 481 -6.48 -27.30 -4.44
N SER A 482 -7.16 -26.26 -4.90
CA SER A 482 -6.51 -25.03 -5.36
C SER A 482 -6.02 -24.15 -4.20
N ALA A 483 -5.04 -23.28 -4.49
CA ALA A 483 -4.54 -22.29 -3.52
C ALA A 483 -5.66 -21.41 -2.93
N LYS A 484 -6.65 -21.04 -3.75
CA LYS A 484 -7.82 -20.26 -3.33
C LYS A 484 -8.65 -21.01 -2.28
N MET A 485 -8.86 -22.31 -2.47
CA MET A 485 -9.59 -23.15 -1.52
C MET A 485 -8.82 -23.33 -0.20
N GLN A 486 -7.50 -23.51 -0.28
CA GLN A 486 -6.63 -23.58 0.90
C GLN A 486 -6.71 -22.28 1.72
N LYS A 487 -6.62 -21.12 1.07
CA LYS A 487 -6.77 -19.80 1.71
C LYS A 487 -8.09 -19.68 2.45
N LEU A 488 -9.20 -20.05 1.81
CA LEU A 488 -10.54 -20.02 2.41
C LEU A 488 -10.68 -21.00 3.59
N SER A 489 -9.82 -22.00 3.68
CA SER A 489 -9.77 -22.99 4.77
C SER A 489 -8.89 -22.55 5.95
N GLY A 490 -8.32 -21.35 5.91
CA GLY A 490 -7.46 -20.79 6.96
C GLY A 490 -5.98 -21.16 6.84
N VAL A 491 -5.55 -21.73 5.70
CA VAL A 491 -4.14 -22.01 5.42
C VAL A 491 -3.38 -20.71 5.19
N LYS A 492 -2.19 -20.61 5.77
CA LYS A 492 -1.21 -19.51 5.55
C LYS A 492 0.01 -19.98 4.76
N TYR A 493 0.47 -21.21 5.00
CA TYR A 493 1.67 -21.79 4.42
C TYR A 493 1.33 -22.99 3.52
N CYS A 494 2.00 -23.14 2.37
CA CYS A 494 1.84 -24.32 1.51
C CYS A 494 3.20 -24.99 1.31
N ILE A 495 3.34 -26.25 1.74
CA ILE A 495 4.53 -27.07 1.46
C ILE A 495 4.47 -27.52 -0.01
N ILE A 496 5.54 -27.28 -0.77
CA ILE A 496 5.60 -27.51 -2.22
C ILE A 496 6.91 -28.20 -2.58
N GLY A 497 6.87 -29.21 -3.44
CA GLY A 497 8.07 -29.90 -3.92
C GLY A 497 8.72 -30.83 -2.90
N HIS A 498 7.99 -31.25 -1.87
CA HIS A 498 8.50 -32.18 -0.85
C HIS A 498 8.98 -33.50 -1.49
N SER A 499 10.00 -34.16 -0.92
CA SER A 499 10.66 -35.32 -1.55
C SER A 499 9.70 -36.49 -1.86
N GLU A 500 8.78 -36.86 -0.96
CA GLU A 500 7.73 -37.86 -1.23
C GLU A 500 6.81 -37.49 -2.39
N ARG A 501 6.51 -36.19 -2.58
CA ARG A 501 5.71 -35.70 -3.71
C ARG A 501 6.43 -35.91 -5.05
N ARG A 502 7.74 -35.62 -5.07
CA ARG A 502 8.60 -35.85 -6.23
C ARG A 502 8.75 -37.35 -6.53
N GLN A 503 8.96 -38.16 -5.50
CA GLN A 503 9.22 -39.59 -5.62
C GLN A 503 7.97 -40.41 -5.97
N HIS A 504 6.84 -40.17 -5.30
CA HIS A 504 5.66 -41.03 -5.40
C HIS A 504 4.56 -40.45 -6.30
N PHE A 505 4.54 -39.13 -6.50
CA PHE A 505 3.46 -38.43 -7.20
C PHE A 505 3.94 -37.64 -8.43
N GLY A 506 5.21 -37.81 -8.83
CA GLY A 506 5.75 -37.27 -10.08
C GLY A 506 5.88 -35.74 -10.12
N GLU A 507 5.98 -35.09 -8.96
CA GLU A 507 6.15 -33.64 -8.89
C GLU A 507 7.52 -33.22 -9.46
N THR A 508 7.51 -32.36 -10.48
CA THR A 508 8.71 -31.83 -11.16
C THR A 508 8.96 -30.36 -10.78
N ASP A 509 10.16 -29.84 -11.08
CA ASP A 509 10.47 -28.43 -10.84
C ASP A 509 9.53 -27.47 -11.61
N GLU A 510 9.07 -27.87 -12.79
CA GLU A 510 8.08 -27.09 -13.57
C GLU A 510 6.73 -27.06 -12.86
N THR A 511 6.28 -28.18 -12.29
CA THR A 511 5.03 -28.21 -11.51
C THR A 511 5.17 -27.46 -10.20
N VAL A 512 6.33 -27.53 -9.52
CA VAL A 512 6.66 -26.74 -8.33
C VAL A 512 6.55 -25.24 -8.64
N ASN A 513 7.13 -24.78 -9.75
CA ASN A 513 7.02 -23.39 -10.19
C ASN A 513 5.56 -22.94 -10.39
N LYS A 514 4.73 -23.77 -11.02
CA LYS A 514 3.29 -23.49 -11.19
C LYS A 514 2.58 -23.37 -9.84
N LYS A 515 2.87 -24.26 -8.90
CA LYS A 515 2.30 -24.25 -7.54
C LYS A 515 2.71 -23.00 -6.77
N ILE A 516 3.99 -22.62 -6.82
CA ILE A 516 4.49 -21.40 -6.17
C ILE A 516 3.74 -20.18 -6.70
N LYS A 517 3.59 -20.04 -8.02
CA LYS A 517 2.84 -18.93 -8.63
C LYS A 517 1.38 -18.89 -8.16
N ALA A 518 0.72 -20.04 -8.07
CA ALA A 518 -0.66 -20.12 -7.60
C ALA A 518 -0.80 -19.71 -6.12
N VAL A 519 0.14 -20.14 -5.27
CA VAL A 519 0.18 -19.80 -3.84
C VAL A 519 0.42 -18.30 -3.64
N MET A 520 1.42 -17.75 -4.32
CA MET A 520 1.75 -16.32 -4.24
C MET A 520 0.61 -15.44 -4.78
N LYS A 521 -0.06 -15.86 -5.86
CA LYS A 521 -1.22 -15.14 -6.42
C LYS A 521 -2.36 -14.95 -5.40
N GLU A 522 -2.54 -15.91 -4.50
CA GLU A 522 -3.56 -15.85 -3.45
C GLU A 522 -3.06 -15.16 -2.17
N GLY A 523 -1.79 -14.76 -2.10
CA GLY A 523 -1.19 -14.15 -0.91
C GLY A 523 -0.84 -15.15 0.20
N LEU A 524 -0.70 -16.44 -0.15
CA LEU A 524 -0.19 -17.48 0.73
C LEU A 524 1.34 -17.57 0.63
N ILE A 525 1.98 -18.24 1.61
CA ILE A 525 3.45 -18.37 1.69
C ILE A 525 3.88 -19.77 1.23
N PRO A 526 4.64 -19.89 0.12
CA PRO A 526 5.20 -21.17 -0.30
C PRO A 526 6.38 -21.56 0.60
N VAL A 527 6.37 -22.79 1.11
CA VAL A 527 7.52 -23.48 1.72
C VAL A 527 8.07 -24.43 0.66
N ILE A 528 9.14 -24.00 -0.01
CA ILE A 528 9.70 -24.65 -1.19
C ILE A 528 10.78 -25.64 -0.75
N CYS A 529 10.50 -26.91 -0.96
CA CYS A 529 11.41 -27.99 -0.59
C CYS A 529 12.43 -28.26 -1.70
N VAL A 530 13.71 -28.23 -1.31
CA VAL A 530 14.86 -28.50 -2.18
C VAL A 530 15.84 -29.42 -1.48
N GLY A 531 16.53 -30.27 -2.23
CA GLY A 531 17.50 -31.19 -1.67
C GLY A 531 17.96 -32.26 -2.66
N GLU A 532 19.15 -32.75 -2.40
CA GLU A 532 19.82 -33.80 -3.16
C GLU A 532 19.57 -35.20 -2.58
N LYS A 533 19.70 -36.23 -3.43
CA LYS A 533 19.75 -37.63 -3.04
C LYS A 533 21.16 -38.03 -2.55
N LEU A 534 21.27 -39.19 -1.89
CA LEU A 534 22.54 -39.66 -1.34
C LEU A 534 23.60 -39.81 -2.44
N GLU A 535 23.22 -40.40 -3.58
CA GLU A 535 24.13 -40.68 -4.69
C GLU A 535 24.67 -39.38 -5.32
N GLN A 536 23.87 -38.32 -5.28
CA GLN A 536 24.25 -37.00 -5.80
C GLN A 536 25.24 -36.30 -4.87
N ARG A 537 25.07 -36.46 -3.56
CA ARG A 537 26.03 -35.97 -2.57
C ARG A 537 27.35 -36.74 -2.62
N GLU A 538 27.29 -38.07 -2.71
CA GLU A 538 28.48 -38.92 -2.83
C GLU A 538 29.25 -38.63 -4.13
N ALA A 539 28.55 -38.17 -5.17
CA ALA A 539 29.15 -37.70 -6.42
C ALA A 539 29.67 -36.24 -6.37
N GLY A 540 29.48 -35.51 -5.27
CA GLY A 540 29.95 -34.12 -5.12
C GLY A 540 29.19 -33.09 -5.96
N ILE A 541 27.95 -33.39 -6.36
CA ILE A 541 27.12 -32.52 -7.22
C ILE A 541 25.93 -31.90 -6.47
N GLU A 542 25.91 -31.95 -5.13
CA GLU A 542 24.81 -31.45 -4.29
C GLU A 542 24.45 -29.98 -4.59
N ASN A 543 25.45 -29.13 -4.77
CA ASN A 543 25.28 -27.70 -5.06
C ASN A 543 24.62 -27.49 -6.42
N ASP A 544 25.01 -28.26 -7.44
CA ASP A 544 24.41 -28.14 -8.78
C ASP A 544 22.95 -28.59 -8.77
N VAL A 545 22.63 -29.64 -8.01
CA VAL A 545 21.24 -30.12 -7.87
C VAL A 545 20.38 -29.08 -7.17
N VAL A 546 20.79 -28.58 -6.00
CA VAL A 546 20.02 -27.60 -5.22
C VAL A 546 19.87 -26.29 -5.99
N LYS A 547 20.93 -25.83 -6.66
CA LYS A 547 20.88 -24.64 -7.53
C LYS A 547 19.86 -24.81 -8.65
N ALA A 548 19.91 -25.92 -9.39
CA ALA A 548 19.00 -26.18 -10.49
C ALA A 548 17.53 -26.21 -10.01
N GLN A 549 17.27 -26.82 -8.86
CA GLN A 549 15.93 -26.84 -8.27
C GLN A 549 15.44 -25.44 -7.92
N ILE A 550 16.26 -24.61 -7.27
CA ILE A 550 15.91 -23.23 -6.90
C ILE A 550 15.65 -22.37 -8.14
N GLU A 551 16.57 -22.38 -9.11
CA GLU A 551 16.47 -21.56 -10.32
C GLU A 551 15.22 -21.91 -11.14
N LYS A 552 14.89 -23.20 -11.25
CA LYS A 552 13.67 -23.64 -11.94
C LYS A 552 12.40 -23.35 -11.14
N ALA A 553 12.40 -23.62 -9.84
CA ALA A 553 11.27 -23.34 -8.95
C ALA A 553 10.93 -21.85 -8.95
N LEU A 554 11.94 -20.97 -9.00
CA LEU A 554 11.80 -19.52 -8.97
C LEU A 554 11.75 -18.86 -10.36
N LYS A 555 11.78 -19.64 -11.44
CA LYS A 555 11.76 -19.13 -12.81
C LYS A 555 10.54 -18.24 -13.09
N ASN A 556 10.79 -17.03 -13.61
CA ASN A 556 9.78 -16.02 -13.92
C ASN A 556 8.88 -15.68 -12.72
N ILE A 557 9.44 -15.70 -11.50
CA ILE A 557 8.81 -15.11 -10.32
C ILE A 557 9.50 -13.77 -10.11
N GLU A 558 8.73 -12.70 -10.30
CA GLU A 558 9.20 -11.33 -10.11
C GLU A 558 9.25 -10.98 -8.62
N MET A 559 10.23 -10.15 -8.27
CA MET A 559 10.23 -9.48 -6.97
C MET A 559 9.08 -8.50 -6.93
N ASN A 560 8.12 -8.76 -6.06
CA ASN A 560 7.06 -7.82 -5.75
C ASN A 560 7.13 -7.45 -4.25
N GLU A 561 6.33 -6.46 -3.87
CA GLU A 561 6.21 -5.92 -2.49
C GLU A 561 5.90 -6.99 -1.41
N TYR A 562 5.58 -8.22 -1.81
CA TYR A 562 5.23 -9.35 -0.95
C TYR A 562 6.10 -10.58 -1.21
N PHE A 563 7.35 -10.44 -1.70
CA PHE A 563 8.24 -11.58 -1.89
C PHE A 563 8.51 -12.27 -0.54
N ASN A 564 7.69 -13.26 -0.25
CA ASN A 564 7.63 -13.95 1.03
C ASN A 564 7.57 -15.44 0.71
N ILE A 565 8.75 -16.01 0.52
CA ILE A 565 8.94 -17.44 0.33
C ILE A 565 9.76 -17.98 1.51
N VAL A 566 9.62 -19.27 1.76
CA VAL A 566 10.46 -20.01 2.69
C VAL A 566 11.12 -21.12 1.89
N ILE A 567 12.43 -21.30 2.03
CA ILE A 567 13.13 -22.47 1.47
C ILE A 567 13.25 -23.49 2.59
N ALA A 568 12.90 -24.74 2.34
CA ALA A 568 13.20 -25.87 3.22
C ALA A 568 14.28 -26.72 2.55
N TYR A 569 15.49 -26.72 3.12
CA TYR A 569 16.54 -27.62 2.69
C TYR A 569 16.33 -29.00 3.32
N GLU A 570 16.00 -29.95 2.46
CA GLU A 570 15.59 -31.30 2.77
C GLU A 570 16.53 -32.31 2.09
N PRO A 571 17.77 -32.50 2.58
CA PRO A 571 18.65 -33.52 2.04
C PRO A 571 17.95 -34.87 2.12
N VAL A 572 17.59 -35.45 0.97
CA VAL A 572 16.65 -36.59 0.88
C VAL A 572 17.21 -37.79 1.62
N TRP A 573 18.54 -37.93 1.59
CA TRP A 573 19.28 -38.97 2.28
C TRP A 573 19.27 -38.85 3.80
N ALA A 574 18.91 -37.71 4.36
CA ALA A 574 18.79 -37.51 5.80
C ALA A 574 17.36 -37.74 6.32
N ILE A 575 16.37 -37.96 5.44
CA ILE A 575 14.95 -38.06 5.82
C ILE A 575 14.58 -39.53 6.05
N GLY A 576 14.35 -39.92 7.30
CA GLY A 576 13.84 -41.27 7.63
C GLY A 576 14.83 -42.42 7.43
N THR A 577 16.10 -42.14 7.13
CA THR A 577 17.16 -43.14 6.85
C THR A 577 18.04 -43.47 8.06
N GLY A 578 17.97 -42.69 9.14
CA GLY A 578 18.83 -42.83 10.32
C GLY A 578 20.24 -42.22 10.17
N LYS A 579 20.62 -41.75 8.97
CA LYS A 579 21.78 -40.89 8.76
C LYS A 579 21.33 -39.43 8.82
N ASN A 580 22.05 -38.56 9.53
CA ASN A 580 21.74 -37.14 9.63
C ASN A 580 22.87 -36.30 9.03
N ALA A 581 22.54 -35.19 8.39
CA ALA A 581 23.55 -34.21 8.04
C ALA A 581 24.13 -33.60 9.32
N THR A 582 25.44 -33.34 9.29
CA THR A 582 26.09 -32.63 10.40
C THR A 582 25.65 -31.17 10.40
N PRO A 583 25.72 -30.47 11.54
CA PRO A 583 25.41 -29.03 11.59
C PRO A 583 26.24 -28.19 10.59
N ALA A 584 27.50 -28.57 10.36
CA ALA A 584 28.37 -27.91 9.39
C ALA A 584 27.88 -28.12 7.94
N GLN A 585 27.49 -29.35 7.58
CA GLN A 585 26.94 -29.64 6.24
C GLN A 585 25.63 -28.90 5.99
N ALA A 586 24.78 -28.76 7.02
CA ALA A 586 23.56 -27.99 6.94
C ALA A 586 23.83 -26.48 6.76
N GLU A 587 24.74 -25.91 7.56
CA GLU A 587 25.11 -24.50 7.45
C GLU A 587 25.74 -24.16 6.10
N GLU A 588 26.62 -25.02 5.57
CA GLU A 588 27.26 -24.86 4.26
C GLU A 588 26.20 -24.74 3.15
N MET A 589 25.25 -25.69 3.10
CA MET A 589 24.20 -25.65 2.08
C MET A 589 23.24 -24.48 2.28
N HIS A 590 22.91 -24.11 3.52
CA HIS A 590 22.08 -22.93 3.79
C HIS A 590 22.76 -21.63 3.33
N CYS A 591 24.08 -21.50 3.55
CA CYS A 591 24.88 -20.39 3.02
C CYS A 591 24.87 -20.38 1.49
N PHE A 592 25.00 -21.55 0.87
CA PHE A 592 24.97 -21.70 -0.58
C PHE A 592 23.61 -21.30 -1.16
N ILE A 593 22.50 -21.81 -0.61
CA ILE A 593 21.12 -21.40 -0.97
C ILE A 593 20.97 -19.88 -0.87
N ARG A 594 21.43 -19.28 0.24
CA ARG A 594 21.37 -17.83 0.44
C ARG A 594 22.14 -17.08 -0.63
N SER A 595 23.30 -17.58 -1.05
CA SER A 595 24.09 -16.99 -2.14
C SER A 595 23.37 -17.02 -3.49
N ILE A 596 22.61 -18.08 -3.77
CA ILE A 596 21.80 -18.22 -5.00
C ILE A 596 20.68 -17.18 -4.99
N LEU A 597 19.97 -17.07 -3.86
CA LEU A 597 18.94 -16.05 -3.68
C LEU A 597 19.51 -14.63 -3.83
N GLY A 598 20.73 -14.38 -3.34
CA GLY A 598 21.42 -13.09 -3.50
C GLY A 598 21.69 -12.77 -4.97
N LYS A 599 22.12 -13.76 -5.76
CA LYS A 599 22.33 -13.60 -7.21
C LYS A 599 21.04 -13.39 -7.99
N LEU A 600 19.97 -14.09 -7.62
CA LEU A 600 18.69 -14.01 -8.32
C LEU A 600 17.90 -12.74 -7.99
N TYR A 601 17.95 -12.30 -6.73
CA TYR A 601 17.00 -11.33 -6.18
C TYR A 601 17.63 -10.22 -5.31
N GLY A 602 18.95 -10.21 -5.18
CA GLY A 602 19.70 -9.22 -4.41
C GLY A 602 19.83 -9.57 -2.93
N ASP A 603 20.84 -8.97 -2.29
CA ASP A 603 21.24 -9.30 -0.91
C ASP A 603 20.14 -9.04 0.12
N LYS A 604 19.33 -7.99 -0.06
CA LYS A 604 18.20 -7.68 0.83
C LYS A 604 17.17 -8.81 0.84
N CYS A 605 16.88 -9.42 -0.31
CA CYS A 605 15.98 -10.56 -0.43
C CYS A 605 16.58 -11.83 0.18
N ALA A 606 17.86 -12.06 -0.09
CA ALA A 606 18.57 -13.22 0.43
C ALA A 606 18.69 -13.18 1.96
N ALA A 607 18.98 -12.01 2.53
CA ALA A 607 19.19 -11.82 3.96
C ALA A 607 17.93 -12.06 4.81
N SER A 608 16.77 -12.01 4.18
CA SER A 608 15.45 -11.96 4.81
C SER A 608 14.57 -13.17 4.48
N THR A 609 14.91 -13.89 3.41
CA THR A 609 14.33 -15.23 3.13
C THR A 609 14.72 -16.19 4.25
N ARG A 610 13.69 -16.85 4.83
CA ARG A 610 13.87 -17.90 5.84
C ARG A 610 14.29 -19.20 5.15
N ILE A 611 15.34 -19.82 5.66
CA ILE A 611 15.81 -21.14 5.20
C ILE A 611 15.70 -22.13 6.36
N LEU A 612 14.79 -23.10 6.23
CA LEU A 612 14.54 -24.14 7.23
C LEU A 612 15.37 -25.37 6.93
N TYR A 613 15.79 -26.07 7.98
CA TYR A 613 16.38 -27.39 7.87
C TYR A 613 15.31 -28.48 8.01
N GLY A 614 15.24 -29.43 7.07
CA GLY A 614 14.28 -30.55 7.09
C GLY A 614 14.90 -31.95 7.10
N GLY A 615 16.22 -32.09 7.21
CA GLY A 615 16.92 -33.38 7.27
C GLY A 615 16.90 -34.06 8.66
N SER A 616 15.74 -34.54 9.12
CA SER A 616 15.57 -35.24 10.42
C SER A 616 15.96 -34.43 11.67
N LEU A 617 15.44 -33.19 11.76
CA LEU A 617 15.51 -32.38 12.99
C LEU A 617 14.71 -33.04 14.13
N ASN A 618 15.35 -33.25 15.28
CA ASN A 618 14.81 -33.88 16.47
C ASN A 618 15.38 -33.23 17.75
N VAL A 619 14.90 -33.67 18.92
CA VAL A 619 15.30 -33.08 20.21
C VAL A 619 16.81 -33.16 20.47
N GLN A 620 17.47 -34.22 19.98
CA GLN A 620 18.89 -34.47 20.23
C GLN A 620 19.80 -33.54 19.43
N ASN A 621 19.44 -33.23 18.19
CA ASN A 621 20.25 -32.39 17.29
C ASN A 621 19.73 -30.94 17.14
N ALA A 622 18.55 -30.61 17.68
CA ALA A 622 17.93 -29.30 17.49
C ALA A 622 18.80 -28.13 17.95
N LYS A 623 19.47 -28.26 19.10
CA LYS A 623 20.32 -27.18 19.61
C LYS A 623 21.46 -26.87 18.65
N GLU A 624 22.20 -27.88 18.20
CA GLU A 624 23.38 -27.70 17.35
C GLU A 624 23.02 -27.18 15.95
N LEU A 625 21.90 -27.66 15.38
CA LEU A 625 21.40 -27.21 14.08
C LEU A 625 20.82 -25.80 14.15
N LEU A 626 19.96 -25.52 15.12
CA LEU A 626 19.31 -24.20 15.22
C LEU A 626 20.26 -23.11 15.70
N SER A 627 21.41 -23.44 16.28
CA SER A 627 22.47 -22.47 16.61
C SER A 627 23.29 -22.04 15.38
N GLN A 628 23.13 -22.68 14.22
CA GLN A 628 23.81 -22.25 13.00
C GLN A 628 23.25 -20.92 12.47
N LYS A 629 24.11 -20.06 11.94
CA LYS A 629 23.77 -18.66 11.59
C LYS A 629 22.75 -18.55 10.46
N SER A 630 22.79 -19.48 9.51
CA SER A 630 21.98 -19.44 8.29
C SER A 630 20.75 -20.34 8.37
N ILE A 631 20.54 -21.05 9.47
CA ILE A 631 19.38 -21.90 9.74
C ILE A 631 18.32 -21.09 10.49
N ASP A 632 17.14 -20.95 9.88
CA ASP A 632 16.05 -20.10 10.34
C ASP A 632 14.86 -20.90 10.90
N GLY A 633 15.12 -22.09 11.44
CA GLY A 633 14.10 -23.00 11.94
C GLY A 633 14.12 -24.36 11.25
N GLY A 634 12.99 -25.07 11.25
CA GLY A 634 12.93 -26.43 10.73
C GLY A 634 11.58 -26.84 10.15
N LEU A 635 11.65 -27.68 9.11
CA LEU A 635 10.50 -28.42 8.59
C LEU A 635 10.56 -29.85 9.16
N ILE A 636 9.76 -30.09 10.19
CA ILE A 636 9.89 -31.24 11.09
C ILE A 636 8.86 -32.31 10.73
N GLY A 637 9.35 -33.49 10.37
CA GLY A 637 8.52 -34.68 10.14
C GLY A 637 8.20 -35.42 11.45
N GLY A 638 8.84 -36.56 11.69
CA GLY A 638 8.49 -37.50 12.76
C GLY A 638 8.45 -36.93 14.17
N ALA A 639 9.38 -36.03 14.53
CA ALA A 639 9.38 -35.38 15.84
C ALA A 639 8.16 -34.45 16.05
N SER A 640 7.57 -33.91 14.97
CA SER A 640 6.36 -33.09 15.07
C SER A 640 5.10 -33.88 15.43
N LEU A 641 5.16 -35.22 15.34
CA LEU A 641 4.04 -36.11 15.63
C LEU A 641 3.87 -36.39 17.13
N LYS A 642 4.87 -36.02 17.93
CA LYS A 642 4.92 -36.21 19.39
C LYS A 642 4.92 -34.84 20.05
N LYS A 643 3.98 -34.61 20.97
CA LYS A 643 3.77 -33.30 21.59
C LYS A 643 5.04 -32.83 22.31
N GLU A 644 5.62 -33.70 23.11
CA GLU A 644 6.79 -33.43 23.94
C GLU A 644 8.00 -33.04 23.09
N ASP A 645 8.26 -33.78 22.00
CA ASP A 645 9.40 -33.51 21.12
C ASP A 645 9.23 -32.18 20.37
N PHE A 646 8.04 -31.92 19.81
CA PHE A 646 7.78 -30.70 19.05
C PHE A 646 7.85 -29.45 19.93
N VAL A 647 7.26 -29.50 21.14
CA VAL A 647 7.32 -28.40 22.11
C VAL A 647 8.77 -28.13 22.51
N LYS A 648 9.55 -29.18 22.83
CA LYS A 648 10.95 -29.01 23.24
C LYS A 648 11.84 -28.43 22.14
N ILE A 649 11.59 -28.78 20.87
CA ILE A 649 12.28 -28.16 19.73
C ILE A 649 11.90 -26.67 19.62
N ALA A 650 10.61 -26.32 19.76
CA ALA A 650 10.17 -24.93 19.76
C ALA A 650 10.77 -24.12 20.92
N GLU A 651 10.87 -24.71 22.11
CA GLU A 651 11.52 -24.06 23.27
C GLU A 651 13.01 -23.85 23.02
N THR A 652 13.69 -24.85 22.45
CA THR A 652 15.11 -24.73 22.06
C THR A 652 15.32 -23.59 21.07
N ALA A 653 14.43 -23.46 20.07
CA ALA A 653 14.44 -22.37 19.10
C ALA A 653 14.29 -21.00 19.77
N ARG A 654 13.38 -20.88 20.74
CA ARG A 654 13.17 -19.65 21.51
C ARG A 654 14.37 -19.28 22.35
N ASP A 655 14.97 -20.26 23.03
CA ASP A 655 16.11 -20.04 23.91
C ASP A 655 17.37 -19.63 23.15
N ILE A 656 17.47 -19.96 21.85
CA ILE A 656 18.55 -19.50 20.96
C ILE A 656 18.33 -18.05 20.48
N LYS A 657 17.07 -17.59 20.41
CA LYS A 657 16.71 -16.26 19.90
C LYS A 657 16.71 -15.18 20.97
N LYS A 658 16.47 -15.56 22.23
CA LYS A 658 16.66 -14.71 23.41
C LYS A 658 18.13 -14.46 23.68
#